data_AF-A0A7K6B4X4-F1
#
_entry.id   AF-A0A7K6B4X4-F1
#
_cell.length_a   1.000
_cell.length_b   1.000
_cell.length_c   1.000
_cell.angle_alpha   90.00
_cell.angle_beta   90.00
_cell.angle_gamma   90.00
#
_symmetry.space_group_name_H-M   'P 1'
#
loop_
_entity.id
_entity.type
_entity.pdbx_description
1 polymer ?
#
loop_
_entity_poly.entity_id
_entity_poly.type
_entity_poly.pdbx_seq_one_letter_code
_entity_poly.pdbx_strand_id
1 'polypeptide(L)'
;KLSRLEKECFSASKKMNEKIEEKKKVIKDLSERLWNSEKTCKELQEELAGAKKHQVFLTETYENNVRELELLLDSFAMSGQRTAGICKDKDKTPSLSVVETLRCTLTAYQNKLEDTSNEVTLALVTFYRVEFFLFHVSVLQEAQDNLADANKELNNLHAKCAVKETLIGNLKMELQNVQQFWEKEKLRTAESENEIQQLTRAYQKDMEEKLTFLHSLYQRLVAGCVLIKQPEGMLDRFSWSELCAVLQENADALILDLSRANEKISHLEYVCKSKSDTIKELQQSQEDAFSKMAEQMKARESSWQNQKMYLEQQYSGLLGEVHARAQEYQETAQKSKEKIHVLEKRQEKLSLENVYVKNKLIQVQKEHSSLLTACALLAGALYPLYGRWCAMTTQKDILQNQVNVYELVNQEIRTLTHALSDVEENNQDEAKLKKRKCKDLIYVFRRCVIAVLASNRLKLLAQSSSSLFSWVNGFKGHLETVVCIGESKGKRNLSSPEEEQIHCVEALRWFTSSNLLAEVISSVTELQDIVNKTVPWLSGHLLVSAARNSFSKLMDKLNVLMEGGPLDISRNITYPEKDSLVQRLAHGLHKINTQALENGLCDRLPIMKSIAFLQKQIFEFTQRLHTTEVERRSLRLKLAEFKWTSSKMKKEADKAQTLQKQLDVFKQSKLITRERFESACEELNNALLREHRAQVLLNEQAQQLQELNNKLELYSNEEADKNQVLSETVKRLSEAKTELRRKDQSLRQLNRLLTQLEQDKRRLKESIQDAENALCMAEKDKEVIISHMKSVEATLHKVRDQTLPSRTAATRNDFTLQLPKLHLETFAVEGLKGRPEVVAFQAMIRSFMDVYQLASSRIDKLVREVASHAALKSELQTNCLHESESLKL
;
A
#
# COMPACT_ATOMS: atom_id res chain seq x y z
N LYS A 1 -36.40 -24.62 -45.77
CA LYS A 1 -35.14 -24.54 -44.96
C LYS A 1 -34.32 -23.30 -45.31
N LEU A 2 -33.96 -23.08 -46.59
CA LEU A 2 -33.15 -21.92 -47.04
C LEU A 2 -33.66 -20.57 -46.49
N SER A 3 -34.93 -20.23 -46.71
CA SER A 3 -35.52 -18.96 -46.22
C SER A 3 -35.60 -18.79 -44.69
N ARG A 4 -35.39 -19.86 -43.92
CA ARG A 4 -35.25 -19.78 -42.46
C ARG A 4 -33.82 -19.36 -42.09
N LEU A 5 -32.84 -20.00 -42.72
CA LEU A 5 -31.41 -19.67 -42.58
C LEU A 5 -31.11 -18.25 -43.09
N GLU A 6 -31.75 -17.81 -44.17
CA GLU A 6 -31.64 -16.42 -44.66
C GLU A 6 -32.17 -15.42 -43.63
N LYS A 7 -33.35 -15.66 -43.05
CA LYS A 7 -33.91 -14.80 -41.98
C LYS A 7 -33.05 -14.81 -40.72
N GLU A 8 -32.53 -15.96 -40.31
CA GLU A 8 -31.64 -16.10 -39.16
C GLU A 8 -30.31 -15.35 -39.42
N CYS A 9 -29.70 -15.51 -40.59
CA CYS A 9 -28.50 -14.79 -41.02
C CYS A 9 -28.73 -13.27 -41.08
N PHE A 10 -29.85 -12.81 -41.63
CA PHE A 10 -30.20 -11.38 -41.68
C PHE A 10 -30.42 -10.81 -40.28
N SER A 11 -31.03 -11.58 -39.36
CA SER A 11 -31.21 -11.17 -37.96
C SER A 11 -29.89 -11.11 -37.18
N ALA A 12 -28.97 -12.03 -37.45
CA ALA A 12 -27.63 -12.05 -36.86
C ALA A 12 -26.79 -10.89 -37.40
N SER A 13 -26.82 -10.65 -38.71
CA SER A 13 -26.18 -9.50 -39.37
C SER A 13 -26.69 -8.17 -38.81
N LYS A 14 -28.01 -8.00 -38.64
CA LYS A 14 -28.58 -6.80 -38.03
C LYS A 14 -28.08 -6.57 -36.59
N LYS A 15 -28.14 -7.59 -35.74
CA LYS A 15 -27.62 -7.52 -34.35
C LYS A 15 -26.11 -7.26 -34.29
N MET A 16 -25.35 -7.78 -35.25
CA MET A 16 -23.92 -7.52 -35.38
C MET A 16 -23.67 -6.06 -35.75
N ASN A 17 -24.44 -5.51 -36.70
CA ASN A 17 -24.34 -4.12 -37.13
C ASN A 17 -24.74 -3.13 -36.01
N GLU A 18 -25.79 -3.42 -35.25
CA GLU A 18 -26.19 -2.66 -34.06
C GLU A 18 -25.06 -2.61 -33.02
N LYS A 19 -24.40 -3.74 -32.74
CA LYS A 19 -23.21 -3.80 -31.85
C LYS A 19 -21.98 -3.08 -32.42
N ILE A 20 -21.81 -3.05 -33.74
CA ILE A 20 -20.73 -2.30 -34.40
C ILE A 20 -20.95 -0.79 -34.23
N GLU A 21 -22.16 -0.29 -34.41
CA GLU A 21 -22.47 1.13 -34.19
C GLU A 21 -22.37 1.55 -32.72
N GLU A 22 -22.79 0.69 -31.79
CA GLU A 22 -22.59 0.91 -30.35
C GLU A 22 -21.08 1.01 -30.01
N LYS A 23 -20.26 0.08 -30.54
CA LYS A 23 -18.80 0.14 -30.35
C LYS A 23 -18.17 1.35 -31.02
N LYS A 24 -18.60 1.77 -32.21
CA LYS A 24 -18.14 3.02 -32.85
C LYS A 24 -18.42 4.23 -31.99
N LYS A 25 -19.60 4.30 -31.35
CA LYS A 25 -19.96 5.39 -30.42
C LYS A 25 -19.05 5.41 -29.19
N VAL A 26 -18.76 4.25 -28.60
CA VAL A 26 -17.81 4.14 -27.47
C VAL A 26 -16.38 4.51 -27.88
N ILE A 27 -15.92 4.08 -29.05
CA ILE A 27 -14.60 4.46 -29.59
C ILE A 27 -14.52 5.98 -29.77
N LYS A 28 -15.57 6.63 -30.31
CA LYS A 28 -15.61 8.08 -30.48
C LYS A 28 -15.50 8.83 -29.14
N ASP A 29 -16.26 8.41 -28.12
CA ASP A 29 -16.19 8.99 -26.76
C ASP A 29 -14.79 8.83 -26.15
N LEU A 30 -14.18 7.65 -26.28
CA LEU A 30 -12.82 7.40 -25.81
C LEU A 30 -11.77 8.24 -26.57
N SER A 31 -11.91 8.42 -27.88
CA SER A 31 -11.03 9.29 -28.68
C SER A 31 -11.14 10.76 -28.27
N GLU A 32 -12.35 11.25 -27.97
CA GLU A 32 -12.56 12.63 -27.51
C GLU A 32 -11.97 12.85 -26.11
N ARG A 33 -12.09 11.86 -25.21
CA ARG A 33 -11.46 11.89 -23.89
C ARG A 33 -9.93 11.79 -23.96
N LEU A 34 -9.39 10.97 -24.87
CA LEU A 34 -7.95 10.87 -25.13
C LEU A 34 -7.41 12.22 -25.60
N TRP A 35 -8.03 12.83 -26.61
CA TRP A 35 -7.61 14.11 -27.18
C TRP A 35 -7.60 15.25 -26.13
N ASN A 36 -8.62 15.31 -25.29
CA ASN A 36 -8.65 16.26 -24.17
C ASN A 36 -7.50 16.01 -23.18
N SER A 37 -7.20 14.75 -22.85
CA SER A 37 -6.08 14.42 -21.94
C SER A 37 -4.70 14.73 -22.54
N GLU A 38 -4.50 14.51 -23.84
CA GLU A 38 -3.26 14.89 -24.54
C GLU A 38 -3.07 16.41 -24.56
N LYS A 39 -4.16 17.17 -24.74
CA LYS A 39 -4.13 18.63 -24.70
C LYS A 39 -3.69 19.14 -23.33
N THR A 40 -4.31 18.68 -22.24
CA THR A 40 -3.92 19.07 -20.87
C THR A 40 -2.49 18.64 -20.54
N CYS A 41 -2.04 17.49 -21.06
CA CYS A 41 -0.65 17.04 -20.86
C CYS A 41 0.37 17.97 -21.54
N LYS A 42 0.08 18.48 -22.75
CA LYS A 42 0.91 19.47 -23.45
C LYS A 42 0.96 20.81 -22.71
N GLU A 43 -0.18 21.30 -22.24
CA GLU A 43 -0.27 22.55 -21.45
C GLU A 43 0.61 22.46 -20.18
N LEU A 44 0.53 21.36 -19.43
CA LEU A 44 1.39 21.12 -18.26
C LEU A 44 2.88 20.94 -18.61
N GLN A 45 3.19 20.39 -19.78
CA GLN A 45 4.58 20.23 -20.25
C GLN A 45 5.22 21.58 -20.62
N GLU A 46 4.44 22.51 -21.17
CA GLU A 46 4.87 23.88 -21.47
C GLU A 46 5.11 24.69 -20.18
N GLU A 47 4.21 24.59 -19.19
CA GLU A 47 4.41 25.21 -17.86
C GLU A 47 5.68 24.67 -17.16
N LEU A 48 5.90 23.35 -17.19
CA LEU A 48 7.10 22.72 -16.62
C LEU A 48 8.39 23.18 -17.33
N ALA A 49 8.34 23.40 -18.64
CA ALA A 49 9.48 23.94 -19.40
C ALA A 49 9.77 25.40 -19.04
N GLY A 50 8.73 26.20 -18.77
CA GLY A 50 8.86 27.56 -18.24
C GLY A 50 9.53 27.59 -16.87
N ALA A 51 9.04 26.76 -15.94
CA ALA A 51 9.59 26.65 -14.58
C ALA A 51 11.08 26.23 -14.58
N LYS A 52 11.46 25.25 -15.41
CA LYS A 52 12.86 24.80 -15.53
C LYS A 52 13.80 25.91 -16.03
N LYS A 53 13.38 26.73 -17.00
CA LYS A 53 14.19 27.88 -17.46
C LYS A 53 14.41 28.91 -16.35
N HIS A 54 13.39 29.17 -15.53
CA HIS A 54 13.49 30.11 -14.42
C HIS A 54 14.41 29.58 -13.30
N GLN A 55 14.38 28.27 -13.03
CA GLN A 55 15.28 27.62 -12.08
C GLN A 55 16.75 27.74 -12.50
N VAL A 56 17.07 27.43 -13.77
CA VAL A 56 18.46 27.51 -14.29
C VAL A 56 19.05 28.90 -14.13
N PHE A 57 18.28 29.94 -14.49
CA PHE A 57 18.68 31.34 -14.35
C PHE A 57 19.03 31.73 -12.89
N LEU A 58 18.25 31.24 -11.91
CA LEU A 58 18.50 31.50 -10.50
C LEU A 58 19.76 30.81 -9.98
N THR A 59 20.02 29.55 -10.39
CA THR A 59 21.26 28.84 -10.03
C THR A 59 22.51 29.48 -10.63
N GLU A 60 22.48 29.87 -11.90
CA GLU A 60 23.61 30.54 -12.56
C GLU A 60 23.92 31.90 -11.92
N THR A 61 22.88 32.65 -11.56
CA THR A 61 23.02 33.90 -10.80
C THR A 61 23.64 33.65 -9.42
N TYR A 62 23.22 32.59 -8.71
CA TYR A 62 23.74 32.25 -7.39
C TYR A 62 25.23 31.83 -7.43
N GLU A 63 25.62 30.95 -8.35
CA GLU A 63 27.02 30.51 -8.48
C GLU A 63 27.99 31.64 -8.78
N ASN A 64 27.58 32.62 -9.59
CA ASN A 64 28.40 33.79 -9.90
C ASN A 64 28.64 34.66 -8.64
N ASN A 65 27.61 34.85 -7.81
CA ASN A 65 27.75 35.58 -6.53
C ASN A 65 28.63 34.84 -5.50
N VAL A 66 28.58 33.49 -5.48
CA VAL A 66 29.45 32.70 -4.59
C VAL A 66 30.92 32.81 -5.01
N ARG A 67 31.22 32.75 -6.32
CA ARG A 67 32.59 32.92 -6.85
C ARG A 67 33.17 34.31 -6.54
N GLU A 68 32.36 35.38 -6.56
CA GLU A 68 32.81 36.72 -6.13
C GLU A 68 33.13 36.77 -4.62
N LEU A 69 32.36 36.06 -3.78
CA LEU A 69 32.60 35.98 -2.33
C LEU A 69 33.87 35.18 -1.97
N GLU A 70 34.16 34.11 -2.70
CA GLU A 70 35.40 33.33 -2.54
C GLU A 70 36.64 34.16 -2.90
N LEU A 71 36.59 34.88 -4.03
CA LEU A 71 37.65 35.81 -4.44
C LEU A 71 37.88 36.95 -3.42
N LEU A 72 36.81 37.43 -2.77
CA LEU A 72 36.92 38.41 -1.69
C LEU A 72 37.59 37.81 -0.43
N LEU A 73 37.26 36.58 -0.05
CA LEU A 73 37.82 35.95 1.15
C LEU A 73 39.33 35.66 1.03
N ASP A 74 39.80 35.20 -0.13
CA ASP A 74 41.23 34.98 -0.37
C ASP A 74 42.05 36.28 -0.26
N SER A 75 41.45 37.44 -0.61
CA SER A 75 42.12 38.74 -0.49
C SER A 75 42.44 39.15 0.96
N PHE A 76 41.68 38.65 1.95
CA PHE A 76 41.89 38.97 3.37
C PHE A 76 42.91 38.04 4.06
N ALA A 77 43.18 36.86 3.52
CA ALA A 77 44.08 35.88 4.15
C ALA A 77 45.56 36.30 4.17
N MET A 78 45.96 37.25 3.32
CA MET A 78 47.37 37.64 3.11
C MET A 78 47.86 38.84 3.96
N SER A 79 47.00 39.47 4.77
CA SER A 79 47.31 40.72 5.49
C SER A 79 47.74 40.48 6.95
N GLY A 80 48.91 39.86 7.17
CA GLY A 80 49.30 39.32 8.48
C GLY A 80 50.72 39.58 8.98
N GLN A 81 51.37 40.73 8.68
CA GLN A 81 52.73 41.00 9.19
C GLN A 81 52.94 42.42 9.74
N ARG A 82 53.62 42.50 10.90
CA ARG A 82 53.70 43.67 11.79
C ARG A 82 54.58 44.81 11.26
N THR A 83 54.27 46.04 11.66
CA THR A 83 55.28 47.01 12.16
C THR A 83 54.63 47.99 13.15
N ALA A 84 55.45 48.66 13.97
CA ALA A 84 55.01 49.31 15.22
C ALA A 84 54.73 50.82 15.10
N GLY A 85 53.86 51.33 15.97
CA GLY A 85 53.61 52.77 16.17
C GLY A 85 52.98 53.02 17.55
N ILE A 86 53.50 54.01 18.28
CA ILE A 86 53.17 54.28 19.70
C ILE A 86 52.12 55.38 19.82
N CYS A 87 51.03 55.14 20.57
CA CYS A 87 50.43 56.18 21.42
C CYS A 87 49.48 55.63 22.50
N LYS A 88 49.29 56.41 23.57
CA LYS A 88 48.40 56.16 24.73
C LYS A 88 46.94 56.53 24.35
N ASP A 89 45.87 56.21 25.07
CA ASP A 89 45.67 55.80 26.48
C ASP A 89 44.41 54.89 26.60
N LYS A 90 44.12 54.37 27.81
CA LYS A 90 42.96 53.54 28.27
C LYS A 90 41.67 53.63 27.42
N ASP A 91 40.93 52.55 27.17
CA ASP A 91 40.41 51.60 28.18
C ASP A 91 39.74 50.36 27.54
N LYS A 92 39.76 49.21 28.23
CA LYS A 92 38.90 48.00 28.06
C LYS A 92 39.00 47.11 26.80
N THR A 93 39.07 45.81 27.09
CA THR A 93 39.13 44.63 26.22
C THR A 93 37.89 44.42 25.32
N PRO A 94 38.07 44.00 24.05
CA PRO A 94 36.99 43.33 23.31
C PRO A 94 37.42 42.03 22.57
N SER A 95 38.41 41.28 23.06
CA SER A 95 38.74 39.95 22.49
C SER A 95 37.58 38.93 22.62
N LEU A 96 36.69 39.11 23.59
CA LEU A 96 35.55 38.22 23.81
C LEU A 96 34.36 38.53 22.89
N SER A 97 34.16 39.79 22.45
CA SER A 97 33.00 40.14 21.61
C SER A 97 33.14 39.61 20.19
N VAL A 98 34.36 39.59 19.63
CA VAL A 98 34.64 39.02 18.30
C VAL A 98 34.48 37.50 18.33
N VAL A 99 34.88 36.83 19.43
CA VAL A 99 34.68 35.39 19.62
C VAL A 99 33.21 35.05 19.82
N GLU A 100 32.45 35.80 20.62
CA GLU A 100 31.01 35.55 20.76
C GLU A 100 30.23 35.88 19.46
N THR A 101 30.65 36.91 18.72
CA THR A 101 30.12 37.18 17.37
C THR A 101 30.42 36.01 16.43
N LEU A 102 31.67 35.53 16.36
CA LEU A 102 32.03 34.33 15.59
C LEU A 102 31.26 33.09 16.07
N ARG A 103 30.97 32.95 17.36
CA ARG A 103 30.18 31.83 17.93
C ARG A 103 28.72 31.90 17.49
N CYS A 104 28.14 33.10 17.46
CA CYS A 104 26.82 33.37 16.87
C CYS A 104 26.82 33.14 15.34
N THR A 105 27.89 33.52 14.62
CA THR A 105 28.00 33.24 13.18
C THR A 105 28.20 31.76 12.90
N LEU A 106 28.96 31.03 13.74
CA LEU A 106 29.14 29.57 13.66
C LEU A 106 27.84 28.83 13.97
N THR A 107 27.07 29.25 14.98
CA THR A 107 25.74 28.68 15.23
C THR A 107 24.74 29.05 14.13
N ALA A 108 24.84 30.24 13.52
CA ALA A 108 24.08 30.57 12.33
C ALA A 108 24.47 29.69 11.12
N TYR A 109 25.76 29.43 10.89
CA TYR A 109 26.24 28.51 9.86
C TYR A 109 25.91 27.06 10.17
N GLN A 110 25.88 26.65 11.44
CA GLN A 110 25.52 25.30 11.87
C GLN A 110 24.01 25.05 11.70
N ASN A 111 23.18 26.03 12.04
CA ASN A 111 21.75 26.02 11.71
C ASN A 111 21.54 26.02 10.19
N LYS A 112 22.30 26.83 9.43
CA LYS A 112 22.22 26.86 7.97
C LYS A 112 22.72 25.56 7.34
N LEU A 113 23.68 24.87 7.96
CA LEU A 113 24.15 23.54 7.55
C LEU A 113 23.07 22.48 7.83
N GLU A 114 22.39 22.56 8.98
CA GLU A 114 21.27 21.70 9.32
C GLU A 114 20.06 21.96 8.42
N ASP A 115 19.77 23.21 8.06
CA ASP A 115 18.80 23.58 7.03
C ASP A 115 19.21 23.03 5.65
N THR A 116 20.47 23.13 5.22
CA THR A 116 20.94 22.48 3.98
C THR A 116 20.94 20.95 4.05
N SER A 117 21.08 20.35 5.23
CA SER A 117 20.94 18.91 5.46
C SER A 117 19.49 18.46 5.33
N ASN A 118 18.56 19.30 5.82
CA ASN A 118 17.13 19.16 5.62
C ASN A 118 16.74 19.37 4.14
N GLU A 119 17.38 20.31 3.44
CA GLU A 119 17.24 20.48 1.98
C GLU A 119 17.85 19.32 1.19
N VAL A 120 18.96 18.71 1.63
CA VAL A 120 19.58 17.53 1.00
C VAL A 120 18.76 16.26 1.27
N THR A 121 18.11 16.14 2.42
CA THR A 121 17.14 15.04 2.65
C THR A 121 15.85 15.26 1.88
N LEU A 122 15.37 16.51 1.72
CA LEU A 122 14.35 16.86 0.73
C LEU A 122 14.80 16.54 -0.70
N ALA A 123 16.06 16.83 -1.05
CA ALA A 123 16.64 16.56 -2.36
C ALA A 123 16.73 15.05 -2.62
N LEU A 124 17.11 14.23 -1.64
CA LEU A 124 17.06 12.77 -1.68
C LEU A 124 15.63 12.25 -1.84
N VAL A 125 14.66 12.82 -1.13
CA VAL A 125 13.23 12.50 -1.32
C VAL A 125 12.76 12.90 -2.72
N THR A 126 13.25 14.01 -3.29
CA THR A 126 12.98 14.35 -4.70
C THR A 126 13.75 13.46 -5.68
N PHE A 127 14.95 13.00 -5.35
CA PHE A 127 15.75 12.08 -6.17
C PHE A 127 15.03 10.74 -6.27
N TYR A 128 14.63 10.14 -5.14
CA TYR A 128 13.81 8.94 -5.14
C TYR A 128 12.46 9.13 -5.82
N ARG A 129 11.82 10.32 -5.72
CA ARG A 129 10.61 10.63 -6.51
C ARG A 129 10.89 10.73 -8.00
N VAL A 130 12.02 11.30 -8.42
CA VAL A 130 12.41 11.45 -9.83
C VAL A 130 12.85 10.11 -10.41
N GLU A 131 13.53 9.27 -9.64
CA GLU A 131 13.92 7.91 -10.01
C GLU A 131 12.69 6.99 -10.11
N PHE A 132 11.76 7.09 -9.16
CA PHE A 132 10.44 6.44 -9.24
C PHE A 132 9.59 6.96 -10.41
N PHE A 133 9.68 8.24 -10.73
CA PHE A 133 9.00 8.84 -11.89
C PHE A 133 9.64 8.40 -13.22
N LEU A 134 10.98 8.33 -13.29
CA LEU A 134 11.73 7.82 -14.44
C LEU A 134 11.44 6.33 -14.67
N PHE A 135 11.36 5.53 -13.60
CA PHE A 135 10.93 4.13 -13.67
C PHE A 135 9.49 4.00 -14.16
N HIS A 136 8.56 4.84 -13.70
CA HIS A 136 7.20 4.87 -14.23
C HIS A 136 7.15 5.34 -15.69
N VAL A 137 7.98 6.31 -16.10
CA VAL A 137 8.09 6.75 -17.49
C VAL A 137 8.66 5.64 -18.37
N SER A 138 9.67 4.88 -17.93
CA SER A 138 10.20 3.75 -18.71
C SER A 138 9.18 2.61 -18.81
N VAL A 139 8.42 2.31 -17.75
CA VAL A 139 7.34 1.32 -17.79
C VAL A 139 6.17 1.78 -18.67
N LEU A 140 5.84 3.08 -18.69
CA LEU A 140 4.84 3.64 -19.60
C LEU A 140 5.32 3.64 -21.06
N GLN A 141 6.59 3.93 -21.30
CA GLN A 141 7.22 3.86 -22.62
C GLN A 141 7.21 2.41 -23.14
N GLU A 142 7.63 1.46 -22.32
CA GLU A 142 7.59 0.02 -22.64
C GLU A 142 6.14 -0.45 -22.87
N ALA A 143 5.16 0.00 -22.08
CA ALA A 143 3.75 -0.30 -22.32
C ALA A 143 3.22 0.33 -23.63
N GLN A 144 3.71 1.52 -24.00
CA GLN A 144 3.34 2.23 -25.24
C GLN A 144 3.99 1.58 -26.48
N ASP A 145 5.23 1.11 -26.38
CA ASP A 145 5.92 0.39 -27.45
C ASP A 145 5.31 -1.01 -27.63
N ASN A 146 4.99 -1.72 -26.55
CA ASN A 146 4.22 -2.96 -26.59
C ASN A 146 2.81 -2.76 -27.20
N LEU A 147 2.14 -1.65 -26.88
CA LEU A 147 0.85 -1.30 -27.51
C LEU A 147 1.04 -1.04 -29.02
N ALA A 148 2.10 -0.34 -29.42
CA ALA A 148 2.40 -0.06 -30.82
C ALA A 148 2.70 -1.35 -31.59
N ASP A 149 3.45 -2.28 -31.03
CA ASP A 149 3.76 -3.57 -31.64
C ASP A 149 2.55 -4.51 -31.69
N ALA A 150 1.74 -4.58 -30.62
CA ALA A 150 0.46 -5.27 -30.65
C ALA A 150 -0.49 -4.69 -31.71
N ASN A 151 -0.45 -3.38 -31.96
CA ASN A 151 -1.24 -2.72 -33.00
C ASN A 151 -0.68 -3.00 -34.42
N LYS A 152 0.65 -3.14 -34.59
CA LYS A 152 1.26 -3.64 -35.84
C LYS A 152 0.86 -5.09 -36.10
N GLU A 153 0.87 -5.95 -35.07
CA GLU A 153 0.40 -7.33 -35.18
C GLU A 153 -1.09 -7.41 -35.51
N LEU A 154 -1.93 -6.61 -34.86
CA LEU A 154 -3.36 -6.52 -35.16
C LEU A 154 -3.62 -6.10 -36.61
N ASN A 155 -2.87 -5.12 -37.13
CA ASN A 155 -2.96 -4.71 -38.52
C ASN A 155 -2.46 -5.80 -39.50
N ASN A 156 -1.40 -6.54 -39.13
CA ASN A 156 -0.92 -7.71 -39.89
C ASN A 156 -1.96 -8.84 -39.89
N LEU A 157 -2.65 -9.08 -38.77
CA LEU A 157 -3.76 -10.03 -38.66
C LEU A 157 -4.96 -9.57 -39.48
N HIS A 158 -5.33 -8.29 -39.46
CA HIS A 158 -6.38 -7.74 -40.34
C HIS A 158 -6.02 -7.91 -41.83
N ALA A 159 -4.77 -7.65 -42.23
CA ALA A 159 -4.32 -7.89 -43.60
C ALA A 159 -4.40 -9.39 -43.98
N LYS A 160 -3.97 -10.29 -43.08
CA LYS A 160 -4.12 -11.74 -43.26
C LYS A 160 -5.58 -12.19 -43.32
N CYS A 161 -6.48 -11.54 -42.57
CA CYS A 161 -7.93 -11.77 -42.63
C CYS A 161 -8.50 -11.32 -43.97
N ALA A 162 -8.15 -10.12 -44.46
CA ALA A 162 -8.57 -9.63 -45.77
C ALA A 162 -8.10 -10.55 -46.91
N VAL A 163 -6.85 -11.04 -46.87
CA VAL A 163 -6.34 -12.04 -47.83
C VAL A 163 -7.09 -13.38 -47.72
N LYS A 164 -7.49 -13.81 -46.53
CA LYS A 164 -8.34 -15.00 -46.36
C LYS A 164 -9.76 -14.77 -46.88
N GLU A 165 -10.33 -13.58 -46.72
CA GLU A 165 -11.64 -13.23 -47.27
C GLU A 165 -11.63 -13.21 -48.81
N THR A 166 -10.56 -12.68 -49.45
CA THR A 166 -10.43 -12.77 -50.91
C THR A 166 -10.25 -14.22 -51.38
N LEU A 167 -9.47 -15.04 -50.65
CA LEU A 167 -9.36 -16.48 -50.94
C LEU A 167 -10.71 -17.22 -50.82
N ILE A 168 -11.49 -16.93 -49.78
CA ILE A 168 -12.84 -17.49 -49.58
C ILE A 168 -13.78 -17.00 -50.70
N GLY A 169 -13.68 -15.74 -51.13
CA GLY A 169 -14.41 -15.21 -52.28
C GLY A 169 -14.09 -15.96 -53.58
N ASN A 170 -12.81 -16.22 -53.84
CA ASN A 170 -12.36 -16.99 -55.01
C ASN A 170 -12.84 -18.44 -54.96
N LEU A 171 -12.65 -19.14 -53.83
CA LEU A 171 -13.14 -20.51 -53.65
C LEU A 171 -14.67 -20.62 -53.79
N LYS A 172 -15.42 -19.59 -53.36
CA LYS A 172 -16.87 -19.52 -53.55
C LYS A 172 -17.27 -19.36 -55.03
N MET A 173 -16.51 -18.57 -55.80
CA MET A 173 -16.69 -18.46 -57.25
C MET A 173 -16.33 -19.76 -57.97
N GLU A 174 -15.24 -20.42 -57.60
CA GLU A 174 -14.87 -21.73 -58.14
C GLU A 174 -15.94 -22.79 -57.85
N LEU A 175 -16.48 -22.83 -56.63
CA LEU A 175 -17.58 -23.72 -56.27
C LEU A 175 -18.84 -23.46 -57.10
N GLN A 176 -19.20 -22.20 -57.34
CA GLN A 176 -20.32 -21.84 -58.21
C GLN A 176 -20.06 -22.25 -59.67
N ASN A 177 -18.84 -22.08 -60.18
CA ASN A 177 -18.45 -22.51 -61.51
C ASN A 177 -18.54 -24.04 -61.65
N VAL A 178 -17.97 -24.80 -60.70
CA VAL A 178 -18.06 -26.27 -60.67
C VAL A 178 -19.52 -26.73 -60.60
N GLN A 179 -20.37 -26.08 -59.81
CA GLN A 179 -21.80 -26.38 -59.76
C GLN A 179 -22.50 -26.13 -61.10
N GLN A 180 -22.16 -25.04 -61.82
CA GLN A 180 -22.69 -24.79 -63.17
C GLN A 180 -22.16 -25.78 -64.21
N PHE A 181 -20.89 -26.19 -64.13
CA PHE A 181 -20.34 -27.24 -65.00
C PHE A 181 -21.03 -28.58 -64.74
N TRP A 182 -21.32 -28.93 -63.49
CA TRP A 182 -22.03 -30.14 -63.12
C TRP A 182 -23.46 -30.18 -63.67
N GLU A 183 -24.25 -29.10 -63.54
CA GLU A 183 -25.60 -29.05 -64.14
C GLU A 183 -25.55 -29.10 -65.68
N LYS A 184 -24.52 -28.54 -66.33
CA LYS A 184 -24.30 -28.70 -67.78
C LYS A 184 -23.96 -30.14 -68.18
N GLU A 185 -23.14 -30.83 -67.39
CA GLU A 185 -22.77 -32.24 -67.66
C GLU A 185 -23.96 -33.17 -67.46
N LYS A 186 -24.76 -32.94 -66.42
CA LYS A 186 -26.01 -33.64 -66.16
C LYS A 186 -27.02 -33.46 -67.30
N LEU A 187 -27.08 -32.27 -67.91
CA LEU A 187 -27.93 -32.01 -69.07
C LEU A 187 -27.42 -32.77 -70.32
N ARG A 188 -26.11 -32.75 -70.60
CA ARG A 188 -25.47 -33.58 -71.64
C ARG A 188 -25.67 -35.09 -71.44
N THR A 189 -25.68 -35.54 -70.19
CA THR A 189 -25.92 -36.96 -69.86
C THR A 189 -27.36 -37.36 -70.20
N ALA A 190 -28.34 -36.51 -69.88
CA ALA A 190 -29.73 -36.74 -70.27
C ALA A 190 -29.97 -36.65 -71.80
N GLU A 191 -29.23 -35.78 -72.50
CA GLU A 191 -29.24 -35.71 -73.96
C GLU A 191 -28.69 -37.00 -74.60
N SER A 192 -27.52 -37.48 -74.15
CA SER A 192 -26.91 -38.70 -74.68
C SER A 192 -27.69 -39.98 -74.30
N GLU A 193 -28.32 -40.05 -73.12
CA GLU A 193 -29.28 -41.12 -72.79
C GLU A 193 -30.48 -41.14 -73.76
N ASN A 194 -31.00 -39.97 -74.16
CA ASN A 194 -32.11 -39.88 -75.11
C ASN A 194 -31.67 -40.29 -76.53
N GLU A 195 -30.46 -39.91 -76.96
CA GLU A 195 -29.86 -40.38 -78.22
C GLU A 195 -29.66 -41.91 -78.23
N ILE A 196 -29.12 -42.48 -77.15
CA ILE A 196 -28.97 -43.93 -76.98
C ILE A 196 -30.34 -44.61 -77.06
N GLN A 197 -31.39 -44.06 -76.43
CA GLN A 197 -32.75 -44.60 -76.53
C GLN A 197 -33.34 -44.51 -77.95
N GLN A 198 -33.01 -43.48 -78.73
CA GLN A 198 -33.43 -43.37 -80.14
C GLN A 198 -32.68 -44.38 -81.03
N LEU A 199 -31.36 -44.50 -80.88
CA LEU A 199 -30.54 -45.51 -81.54
C LEU A 199 -31.01 -46.94 -81.21
N THR A 200 -31.33 -47.21 -79.94
CA THR A 200 -31.87 -48.53 -79.52
C THR A 200 -33.19 -48.85 -80.23
N ARG A 201 -34.10 -47.88 -80.34
CA ARG A 201 -35.38 -48.04 -81.06
C ARG A 201 -35.17 -48.24 -82.57
N ALA A 202 -34.22 -47.53 -83.18
CA ALA A 202 -33.87 -47.70 -84.60
C ALA A 202 -33.27 -49.09 -84.89
N TYR A 203 -32.37 -49.57 -84.02
CA TYR A 203 -31.77 -50.91 -84.13
C TYR A 203 -32.80 -52.03 -83.99
N GLN A 204 -33.75 -51.91 -83.06
CA GLN A 204 -34.85 -52.88 -82.93
C GLN A 204 -35.69 -52.96 -84.23
N LYS A 205 -36.00 -51.82 -84.85
CA LYS A 205 -36.73 -51.77 -86.12
C LYS A 205 -35.96 -52.42 -87.29
N ASP A 206 -34.66 -52.14 -87.40
CA ASP A 206 -33.79 -52.76 -88.42
C ASP A 206 -33.68 -54.29 -88.24
N MET A 207 -33.67 -54.80 -87.00
CA MET A 207 -33.75 -56.24 -86.75
C MET A 207 -35.08 -56.84 -87.23
N GLU A 208 -36.23 -56.19 -86.97
CA GLU A 208 -37.54 -56.66 -87.45
C GLU A 208 -37.62 -56.68 -88.98
N GLU A 209 -37.14 -55.61 -89.64
CA GLU A 209 -37.07 -55.53 -91.10
C GLU A 209 -36.17 -56.64 -91.70
N LYS A 210 -35.00 -56.90 -91.10
CA LYS A 210 -34.12 -58.02 -91.53
C LYS A 210 -34.74 -59.39 -91.29
N LEU A 211 -35.48 -59.58 -90.19
CA LEU A 211 -36.16 -60.84 -89.88
C LEU A 211 -37.26 -61.14 -90.91
N THR A 212 -38.06 -60.13 -91.27
CA THR A 212 -39.11 -60.27 -92.30
C THR A 212 -38.52 -60.53 -93.68
N PHE A 213 -37.40 -59.88 -94.04
CA PHE A 213 -36.67 -60.19 -95.27
C PHE A 213 -36.21 -61.65 -95.31
N LEU A 214 -35.58 -62.15 -94.24
CA LEU A 214 -35.09 -63.53 -94.15
C LEU A 214 -36.24 -64.54 -94.28
N HIS A 215 -37.39 -64.27 -93.65
CA HIS A 215 -38.59 -65.09 -93.77
C HIS A 215 -39.10 -65.15 -95.23
N SER A 216 -39.09 -64.03 -95.96
CA SER A 216 -39.48 -63.96 -97.38
C SER A 216 -38.50 -64.67 -98.33
N LEU A 217 -37.24 -64.83 -97.91
CA LEU A 217 -36.19 -65.49 -98.68
C LEU A 217 -36.19 -67.00 -98.42
N TYR A 218 -36.45 -67.42 -97.19
CA TYR A 218 -36.73 -68.81 -96.82
C TYR A 218 -37.93 -69.38 -97.60
N GLN A 219 -39.04 -68.63 -97.69
CA GLN A 219 -40.20 -69.04 -98.50
C GLN A 219 -39.88 -69.19 -100.01
N ARG A 220 -38.87 -68.48 -100.52
CA ARG A 220 -38.45 -68.58 -101.94
C ARG A 220 -37.50 -69.75 -102.21
N LEU A 221 -36.61 -70.07 -101.28
CA LEU A 221 -35.67 -71.21 -101.41
C LEU A 221 -36.36 -72.58 -101.32
N VAL A 222 -37.48 -72.68 -100.62
CA VAL A 222 -38.29 -73.91 -100.55
C VAL A 222 -38.99 -74.25 -101.88
N ALA A 223 -39.02 -73.31 -102.84
CA ALA A 223 -39.85 -73.41 -104.06
C ALA A 223 -39.12 -73.86 -105.35
N GLY A 224 -37.83 -74.24 -105.35
CA GLY A 224 -37.15 -74.68 -106.59
C GLY A 224 -35.78 -75.37 -106.45
N CYS A 225 -35.61 -76.49 -107.16
CA CYS A 225 -34.39 -77.35 -107.28
C CYS A 225 -34.33 -78.03 -108.68
N VAL A 226 -33.25 -78.83 -108.98
CA VAL A 226 -33.01 -79.72 -110.18
C VAL A 226 -32.40 -78.99 -111.42
N LEU A 227 -31.37 -79.45 -112.19
CA LEU A 227 -30.43 -80.62 -112.21
C LEU A 227 -29.08 -80.26 -112.93
N ILE A 228 -28.19 -81.24 -113.19
CA ILE A 228 -26.90 -81.18 -113.94
C ILE A 228 -26.84 -82.35 -114.99
N LYS A 229 -25.97 -82.31 -116.04
CA LYS A 229 -25.74 -83.38 -117.04
C LYS A 229 -24.25 -83.69 -117.33
N GLN A 230 -23.98 -84.86 -117.95
CA GLN A 230 -22.66 -85.44 -118.32
C GLN A 230 -22.50 -85.66 -119.87
N PRO A 231 -21.28 -85.99 -120.40
CA PRO A 231 -20.98 -86.07 -121.85
C PRO A 231 -20.47 -87.43 -122.40
N GLU A 232 -20.27 -87.48 -123.73
CA GLU A 232 -19.79 -88.60 -124.58
C GLU A 232 -18.88 -88.02 -125.72
N GLY A 233 -18.05 -88.75 -126.50
CA GLY A 233 -17.66 -90.17 -126.54
C GLY A 233 -16.98 -90.58 -127.89
N MET A 234 -16.49 -91.84 -127.97
CA MET A 234 -16.19 -92.66 -129.18
C MET A 234 -14.89 -92.50 -130.02
N LEU A 235 -14.53 -93.61 -130.69
CA LEU A 235 -13.33 -93.97 -131.48
C LEU A 235 -13.72 -94.36 -132.93
N ASP A 236 -12.76 -94.59 -133.84
CA ASP A 236 -12.90 -95.67 -134.85
C ASP A 236 -11.55 -96.25 -135.38
N ARG A 237 -11.58 -97.54 -135.75
CA ARG A 237 -10.59 -98.40 -136.46
C ARG A 237 -9.22 -98.69 -135.81
N PHE A 238 -9.19 -99.77 -135.01
CA PHE A 238 -8.00 -100.58 -134.71
C PHE A 238 -8.31 -102.07 -134.96
N SER A 239 -7.32 -102.88 -135.33
CA SER A 239 -7.47 -104.34 -135.40
C SER A 239 -7.61 -104.95 -134.00
N TRP A 240 -8.19 -106.15 -133.85
CA TRP A 240 -8.50 -106.72 -132.52
C TRP A 240 -7.28 -106.83 -131.59
N SER A 241 -6.09 -107.16 -132.12
CA SER A 241 -4.83 -107.17 -131.37
C SER A 241 -4.36 -105.78 -130.96
N GLU A 242 -4.51 -104.76 -131.83
CA GLU A 242 -4.19 -103.37 -131.51
C GLU A 242 -5.21 -102.78 -130.53
N LEU A 243 -6.49 -103.15 -130.62
CA LEU A 243 -7.55 -102.70 -129.73
C LEU A 243 -7.35 -103.29 -128.33
N CYS A 244 -6.94 -104.56 -128.22
CA CYS A 244 -6.51 -105.15 -126.94
C CYS A 244 -5.22 -104.52 -126.41
N ALA A 245 -4.22 -104.24 -127.26
CA ALA A 245 -2.99 -103.57 -126.83
C ALA A 245 -3.24 -102.13 -126.35
N VAL A 246 -4.05 -101.35 -127.08
CA VAL A 246 -4.45 -99.99 -126.70
C VAL A 246 -5.36 -99.99 -125.48
N LEU A 247 -6.27 -100.97 -125.32
CA LEU A 247 -7.04 -101.13 -124.07
C LEU A 247 -6.14 -101.48 -122.89
N GLN A 248 -5.10 -102.29 -123.09
CA GLN A 248 -4.16 -102.69 -122.04
C GLN A 248 -3.19 -101.56 -121.69
N GLU A 249 -2.63 -100.84 -122.67
CA GLU A 249 -1.82 -99.63 -122.43
C GLU A 249 -2.65 -98.51 -121.78
N ASN A 250 -3.90 -98.30 -122.18
CA ASN A 250 -4.77 -97.34 -121.49
C ASN A 250 -5.16 -97.83 -120.08
N ALA A 251 -5.38 -99.12 -119.87
CA ALA A 251 -5.63 -99.68 -118.54
C ALA A 251 -4.39 -99.53 -117.65
N ASP A 252 -3.19 -99.85 -118.14
CA ASP A 252 -1.94 -99.73 -117.41
C ASP A 252 -1.60 -98.26 -117.13
N ALA A 253 -1.82 -97.34 -118.08
CA ALA A 253 -1.69 -95.91 -117.89
C ALA A 253 -2.68 -95.37 -116.85
N LEU A 254 -3.95 -95.80 -116.89
CA LEU A 254 -4.96 -95.45 -115.89
C LEU A 254 -4.65 -96.06 -114.52
N ILE A 255 -4.10 -97.27 -114.44
CA ILE A 255 -3.65 -97.90 -113.19
C ILE A 255 -2.46 -97.13 -112.61
N LEU A 256 -1.54 -96.64 -113.46
CA LEU A 256 -0.35 -95.91 -113.05
C LEU A 256 -0.65 -94.46 -112.66
N ASP A 257 -1.60 -93.80 -113.33
CA ASP A 257 -2.12 -92.50 -112.88
C ASP A 257 -3.03 -92.63 -111.65
N LEU A 258 -3.78 -93.73 -111.51
CA LEU A 258 -4.55 -94.04 -110.30
C LEU A 258 -3.63 -94.29 -109.11
N SER A 259 -2.54 -95.07 -109.26
CA SER A 259 -1.58 -95.31 -108.18
C SER A 259 -0.86 -94.01 -107.80
N ARG A 260 -0.40 -93.21 -108.77
CA ARG A 260 0.18 -91.87 -108.56
C ARG A 260 -0.80 -90.89 -107.90
N ALA A 261 -2.09 -90.95 -108.24
CA ALA A 261 -3.13 -90.15 -107.58
C ALA A 261 -3.34 -90.63 -106.14
N ASN A 262 -3.33 -91.93 -105.90
CA ASN A 262 -3.48 -92.52 -104.57
C ASN A 262 -2.29 -92.17 -103.65
N GLU A 263 -1.05 -92.21 -104.16
CA GLU A 263 0.14 -91.74 -103.46
C GLU A 263 0.04 -90.24 -103.07
N LYS A 264 -0.44 -89.40 -103.99
CA LYS A 264 -0.69 -87.98 -103.71
C LYS A 264 -1.79 -87.78 -102.66
N ILE A 265 -2.85 -88.59 -102.69
CA ILE A 265 -3.90 -88.59 -101.67
C ILE A 265 -3.32 -88.98 -100.32
N SER A 266 -2.58 -90.08 -100.20
CA SER A 266 -1.95 -90.50 -98.94
C SER A 266 -0.96 -89.46 -98.39
N HIS A 267 -0.19 -88.79 -99.25
CA HIS A 267 0.67 -87.68 -98.83
C HIS A 267 -0.14 -86.46 -98.35
N LEU A 268 -1.23 -86.10 -99.04
CA LEU A 268 -2.11 -85.01 -98.62
C LEU A 268 -2.86 -85.34 -97.33
N GLU A 269 -3.32 -86.57 -97.14
CA GLU A 269 -3.92 -87.06 -95.89
C GLU A 269 -2.92 -86.97 -94.73
N TYR A 270 -1.67 -87.38 -94.94
CA TYR A 270 -0.60 -87.23 -93.95
C TYR A 270 -0.33 -85.76 -93.61
N VAL A 271 -0.23 -84.86 -94.60
CA VAL A 271 -0.02 -83.43 -94.39
C VAL A 271 -1.24 -82.75 -93.75
N CYS A 272 -2.46 -83.13 -94.11
CA CYS A 272 -3.68 -82.65 -93.47
C CYS A 272 -3.77 -83.13 -92.02
N LYS A 273 -3.33 -84.36 -91.73
CA LYS A 273 -3.31 -84.90 -90.37
C LYS A 273 -2.25 -84.22 -89.50
N SER A 274 -1.01 -84.06 -89.99
CA SER A 274 0.03 -83.32 -89.25
C SER A 274 -0.35 -81.85 -89.03
N LYS A 275 -0.99 -81.19 -90.00
CA LYS A 275 -1.56 -79.84 -89.80
C LYS A 275 -2.72 -79.84 -88.80
N SER A 276 -3.60 -80.84 -88.83
CA SER A 276 -4.68 -80.98 -87.84
C SER A 276 -4.13 -81.14 -86.42
N ASP A 277 -3.08 -81.95 -86.25
CA ASP A 277 -2.52 -82.25 -84.95
C ASP A 277 -1.70 -81.05 -84.41
N THR A 278 -0.91 -80.37 -85.25
CA THR A 278 -0.26 -79.09 -84.87
C THR A 278 -1.24 -77.95 -84.57
N ILE A 279 -2.40 -77.89 -85.23
CA ILE A 279 -3.48 -76.94 -84.87
C ILE A 279 -4.07 -77.27 -83.49
N LYS A 280 -4.27 -78.55 -83.16
CA LYS A 280 -4.74 -78.96 -81.82
C LYS A 280 -3.72 -78.63 -80.74
N GLU A 281 -2.43 -78.92 -80.97
CA GLU A 281 -1.35 -78.55 -80.05
C GLU A 281 -1.28 -77.03 -79.83
N LEU A 282 -1.43 -76.24 -80.89
CA LEU A 282 -1.48 -74.78 -80.80
C LEU A 282 -2.70 -74.31 -79.98
N GLN A 283 -3.90 -74.85 -80.27
CA GLN A 283 -5.13 -74.54 -79.53
C GLN A 283 -5.02 -74.89 -78.05
N GLN A 284 -4.52 -76.09 -77.73
CA GLN A 284 -4.25 -76.55 -76.37
C GLN A 284 -3.28 -75.58 -75.66
N SER A 285 -2.16 -75.23 -76.30
CA SER A 285 -1.17 -74.31 -75.73
C SER A 285 -1.73 -72.90 -75.51
N GLN A 286 -2.65 -72.45 -76.36
CA GLN A 286 -3.32 -71.16 -76.25
C GLN A 286 -4.34 -71.16 -75.11
N GLU A 287 -5.10 -72.25 -74.93
CA GLU A 287 -6.07 -72.43 -73.86
C GLU A 287 -5.38 -72.59 -72.49
N ASP A 288 -4.26 -73.30 -72.42
CA ASP A 288 -3.38 -73.36 -71.24
C ASP A 288 -2.81 -71.97 -70.90
N ALA A 289 -2.37 -71.20 -71.90
CA ALA A 289 -1.87 -69.84 -71.70
C ALA A 289 -2.97 -68.88 -71.21
N PHE A 290 -4.19 -68.95 -71.74
CA PHE A 290 -5.33 -68.17 -71.26
C PHE A 290 -5.76 -68.59 -69.85
N SER A 291 -5.79 -69.88 -69.55
CA SER A 291 -6.10 -70.40 -68.21
C SER A 291 -5.11 -69.87 -67.17
N LYS A 292 -3.81 -69.96 -67.47
CA LYS A 292 -2.74 -69.40 -66.63
C LYS A 292 -2.81 -67.87 -66.49
N MET A 293 -3.20 -67.15 -67.55
CA MET A 293 -3.43 -65.70 -67.48
C MET A 293 -4.64 -65.36 -66.61
N ALA A 294 -5.73 -66.11 -66.69
CA ALA A 294 -6.93 -65.92 -65.88
C ALA A 294 -6.67 -66.20 -64.39
N GLU A 295 -5.86 -67.22 -64.05
CA GLU A 295 -5.41 -67.45 -62.68
C GLU A 295 -4.53 -66.31 -62.15
N GLN A 296 -3.58 -65.81 -62.95
CA GLN A 296 -2.78 -64.64 -62.59
C GLN A 296 -3.63 -63.37 -62.41
N MET A 297 -4.68 -63.20 -63.23
CA MET A 297 -5.63 -62.09 -63.10
C MET A 297 -6.39 -62.18 -61.76
N LYS A 298 -6.92 -63.36 -61.41
CA LYS A 298 -7.61 -63.61 -60.13
C LYS A 298 -6.69 -63.48 -58.91
N ALA A 299 -5.43 -63.90 -59.02
CA ALA A 299 -4.43 -63.71 -57.97
C ALA A 299 -4.09 -62.22 -57.77
N ARG A 300 -3.99 -61.45 -58.86
CA ARG A 300 -3.84 -59.98 -58.79
C ARG A 300 -5.08 -59.33 -58.18
N GLU A 301 -6.27 -59.63 -58.66
CA GLU A 301 -7.52 -59.07 -58.15
C GLU A 301 -7.71 -59.34 -56.65
N SER A 302 -7.49 -60.58 -56.19
CA SER A 302 -7.58 -60.91 -54.76
C SER A 302 -6.51 -60.21 -53.92
N SER A 303 -5.27 -60.06 -54.41
CA SER A 303 -4.24 -59.28 -53.68
C SER A 303 -4.58 -57.79 -53.59
N TRP A 304 -5.15 -57.20 -54.65
CA TRP A 304 -5.65 -55.82 -54.64
C TRP A 304 -6.85 -55.64 -53.72
N GLN A 305 -7.80 -56.58 -53.72
CA GLN A 305 -8.96 -56.53 -52.83
C GLN A 305 -8.54 -56.67 -51.36
N ASN A 306 -7.57 -57.53 -51.05
CA ASN A 306 -6.99 -57.64 -49.70
C ASN A 306 -6.28 -56.35 -49.28
N GLN A 307 -5.50 -55.73 -50.17
CA GLN A 307 -4.84 -54.45 -49.90
C GLN A 307 -5.85 -53.31 -49.69
N LYS A 308 -6.92 -53.28 -50.49
CA LYS A 308 -8.03 -52.33 -50.33
C LYS A 308 -8.71 -52.50 -48.97
N MET A 309 -9.11 -53.72 -48.61
CA MET A 309 -9.73 -54.02 -47.32
C MET A 309 -8.84 -53.62 -46.14
N TYR A 310 -7.53 -53.89 -46.22
CA TYR A 310 -6.56 -53.46 -45.20
C TYR A 310 -6.50 -51.93 -45.08
N LEU A 311 -6.42 -51.21 -46.20
CA LEU A 311 -6.40 -49.74 -46.20
C LEU A 311 -7.71 -49.15 -45.67
N GLU A 312 -8.87 -49.66 -46.09
CA GLU A 312 -10.18 -49.23 -45.59
C GLU A 312 -10.30 -49.46 -44.08
N GLN A 313 -9.80 -50.60 -43.57
CA GLN A 313 -9.77 -50.87 -42.13
C GLN A 313 -8.83 -49.90 -41.39
N GLN A 314 -7.62 -49.65 -41.90
CA GLN A 314 -6.68 -48.67 -41.32
C GLN A 314 -7.29 -47.25 -41.29
N TYR A 315 -7.89 -46.79 -42.39
CA TYR A 315 -8.56 -45.49 -42.44
C TYR A 315 -9.76 -45.42 -41.50
N SER A 316 -10.55 -46.49 -41.37
CA SER A 316 -11.67 -46.54 -40.42
C SER A 316 -11.22 -46.44 -38.97
N GLY A 317 -10.10 -47.10 -38.60
CA GLY A 317 -9.49 -47.00 -37.27
C GLY A 317 -8.98 -45.60 -36.99
N LEU A 318 -8.26 -45.00 -37.93
CA LEU A 318 -7.75 -43.63 -37.82
C LEU A 318 -8.88 -42.59 -37.70
N LEU A 319 -9.97 -42.75 -38.46
CA LEU A 319 -11.17 -41.92 -38.34
C LEU A 319 -11.83 -42.08 -36.96
N GLY A 320 -11.92 -43.30 -36.45
CA GLY A 320 -12.42 -43.58 -35.10
C GLY A 320 -11.59 -42.91 -34.01
N GLU A 321 -10.26 -43.01 -34.08
CA GLU A 321 -9.35 -42.32 -33.16
C GLU A 321 -9.48 -40.80 -33.23
N VAL A 322 -9.53 -40.22 -34.44
CA VAL A 322 -9.70 -38.77 -34.63
C VAL A 322 -11.04 -38.31 -34.07
N HIS A 323 -12.11 -39.09 -34.25
CA HIS A 323 -13.42 -38.78 -33.69
C HIS A 323 -13.44 -38.85 -32.16
N ALA A 324 -12.83 -39.89 -31.57
CA ALA A 324 -12.70 -40.02 -30.12
C ALA A 324 -11.94 -38.84 -29.50
N ARG A 325 -10.76 -38.49 -30.06
CA ARG A 325 -9.98 -37.32 -29.61
C ARG A 325 -10.76 -36.02 -29.76
N ALA A 326 -11.50 -35.84 -30.87
CA ALA A 326 -12.34 -34.66 -31.08
C ALA A 326 -13.45 -34.55 -30.03
N GLN A 327 -14.06 -35.67 -29.65
CA GLN A 327 -15.08 -35.73 -28.58
C GLN A 327 -14.48 -35.41 -27.20
N GLU A 328 -13.30 -35.95 -26.86
CA GLU A 328 -12.57 -35.61 -25.62
C GLU A 328 -12.23 -34.11 -25.54
N TYR A 329 -11.77 -33.52 -26.64
CA TYR A 329 -11.54 -32.07 -26.70
C TYR A 329 -12.84 -31.27 -26.57
N GLN A 330 -13.94 -31.72 -27.17
CA GLN A 330 -15.25 -31.08 -27.03
C GLN A 330 -15.77 -31.12 -25.59
N GLU A 331 -15.67 -32.26 -24.91
CA GLU A 331 -16.02 -32.37 -23.49
C GLU A 331 -15.13 -31.50 -22.60
N THR A 332 -13.83 -31.46 -22.87
CA THR A 332 -12.87 -30.65 -22.12
C THR A 332 -13.14 -29.16 -22.32
N ALA A 333 -13.49 -28.74 -23.53
CA ALA A 333 -13.89 -27.37 -23.86
C ALA A 333 -15.25 -26.98 -23.23
N GLN A 334 -16.20 -27.92 -23.13
CA GLN A 334 -17.47 -27.68 -22.44
C GLN A 334 -17.25 -27.55 -20.92
N LYS A 335 -16.46 -28.43 -20.32
CA LYS A 335 -16.05 -28.37 -18.90
C LYS A 335 -15.26 -27.09 -18.58
N SER A 336 -14.42 -26.59 -19.49
CA SER A 336 -13.70 -25.33 -19.29
C SER A 336 -14.61 -24.10 -19.43
N LYS A 337 -15.54 -24.11 -20.40
CA LYS A 337 -16.57 -23.08 -20.56
C LYS A 337 -17.48 -22.94 -19.34
N GLU A 338 -17.89 -24.06 -18.74
CA GLU A 338 -18.68 -24.06 -17.50
C GLU A 338 -17.90 -23.47 -16.32
N LYS A 339 -16.60 -23.82 -16.18
CA LYS A 339 -15.71 -23.21 -15.18
C LYS A 339 -15.56 -21.69 -15.40
N ILE A 340 -15.39 -21.23 -16.64
CA ILE A 340 -15.31 -19.81 -16.99
C ILE A 340 -16.58 -19.09 -16.55
N HIS A 341 -17.77 -19.59 -16.89
CA HIS A 341 -19.05 -18.99 -16.49
C HIS A 341 -19.26 -18.95 -14.96
N VAL A 342 -18.74 -19.92 -14.21
CA VAL A 342 -18.73 -19.86 -12.73
C VAL A 342 -17.76 -18.80 -12.21
N LEU A 343 -16.59 -18.63 -12.83
CA LEU A 343 -15.63 -17.59 -12.50
C LEU A 343 -16.14 -16.19 -12.85
N GLU A 344 -16.79 -16.01 -14.00
CA GLU A 344 -17.43 -14.76 -14.42
C GLU A 344 -18.48 -14.31 -13.38
N LYS A 345 -19.39 -15.20 -12.96
CA LYS A 345 -20.36 -14.90 -11.89
C LYS A 345 -19.70 -14.55 -10.55
N ARG A 346 -18.57 -15.18 -10.23
CA ARG A 346 -17.80 -14.83 -9.02
C ARG A 346 -17.12 -13.47 -9.16
N GLN A 347 -16.62 -13.13 -10.34
CA GLN A 347 -16.02 -11.83 -10.65
C GLN A 347 -17.07 -10.71 -10.60
N GLU A 348 -18.27 -10.92 -11.15
CA GLU A 348 -19.41 -10.01 -11.01
C GLU A 348 -19.78 -9.80 -9.54
N LYS A 349 -19.89 -10.88 -8.75
CA LYS A 349 -20.18 -10.75 -7.32
C LYS A 349 -19.10 -9.95 -6.58
N LEU A 350 -17.82 -10.26 -6.83
CA LEU A 350 -16.69 -9.56 -6.21
C LEU A 350 -16.60 -8.09 -6.66
N SER A 351 -16.99 -7.76 -7.89
CA SER A 351 -17.02 -6.36 -8.35
C SER A 351 -18.12 -5.55 -7.65
N LEU A 352 -19.29 -6.15 -7.44
CA LEU A 352 -20.38 -5.55 -6.65
C LEU A 352 -19.99 -5.38 -5.17
N GLU A 353 -19.36 -6.39 -4.56
CA GLU A 353 -18.83 -6.32 -3.20
C GLU A 353 -17.74 -5.23 -3.08
N ASN A 354 -16.85 -5.08 -4.07
CA ASN A 354 -15.82 -4.04 -4.09
C ASN A 354 -16.45 -2.63 -4.19
N VAL A 355 -17.41 -2.42 -5.09
CA VAL A 355 -18.15 -1.14 -5.20
C VAL A 355 -18.89 -0.81 -3.89
N TYR A 356 -19.53 -1.79 -3.26
CA TYR A 356 -20.19 -1.62 -1.96
C TYR A 356 -19.20 -1.21 -0.85
N VAL A 357 -18.06 -1.90 -0.74
CA VAL A 357 -17.01 -1.58 0.24
C VAL A 357 -16.40 -0.20 -0.03
N LYS A 358 -16.14 0.15 -1.29
CA LYS A 358 -15.64 1.49 -1.68
C LYS A 358 -16.62 2.60 -1.29
N ASN A 359 -17.91 2.41 -1.55
CA ASN A 359 -18.95 3.37 -1.16
C ASN A 359 -19.06 3.50 0.37
N LYS A 360 -18.95 2.38 1.11
CA LYS A 360 -18.91 2.40 2.58
C LYS A 360 -17.66 3.10 3.12
N LEU A 361 -16.49 2.89 2.51
CA LEU A 361 -15.25 3.57 2.91
C LEU A 361 -15.34 5.09 2.70
N ILE A 362 -15.85 5.55 1.55
CA ILE A 362 -16.06 6.97 1.27
C ILE A 362 -17.05 7.59 2.28
N GLN A 363 -18.13 6.87 2.61
CA GLN A 363 -19.10 7.31 3.61
C GLN A 363 -18.47 7.44 5.02
N VAL A 364 -17.72 6.42 5.47
CA VAL A 364 -17.01 6.46 6.76
C VAL A 364 -15.95 7.57 6.79
N GLN A 365 -15.22 7.79 5.70
CA GLN A 365 -14.26 8.89 5.60
C GLN A 365 -14.95 10.26 5.69
N LYS A 366 -16.13 10.42 5.09
CA LYS A 366 -16.94 11.64 5.20
C LYS A 366 -17.47 11.86 6.62
N GLU A 367 -18.00 10.82 7.26
CA GLU A 367 -18.46 10.85 8.65
C GLU A 367 -17.29 11.23 9.58
N HIS A 368 -16.15 10.57 9.43
CA HIS A 368 -14.93 10.84 10.18
C HIS A 368 -14.40 12.27 9.98
N SER A 369 -14.35 12.79 8.75
CA SER A 369 -13.96 14.19 8.50
C SER A 369 -14.94 15.19 9.10
N SER A 370 -16.24 14.89 9.10
CA SER A 370 -17.28 15.72 9.69
C SER A 370 -17.18 15.74 11.22
N LEU A 371 -16.87 14.59 11.83
CA LEU A 371 -16.58 14.47 13.26
C LEU A 371 -15.31 15.22 13.65
N LEU A 372 -14.23 15.15 12.86
CA LEU A 372 -13.01 15.94 13.09
C LEU A 372 -13.31 17.45 13.05
N THR A 373 -14.05 17.93 12.05
CA THR A 373 -14.47 19.34 11.98
C THR A 373 -15.30 19.75 13.20
N ALA A 374 -16.22 18.90 13.66
CA ALA A 374 -17.00 19.14 14.87
C ALA A 374 -16.11 19.17 16.13
N CYS A 375 -15.15 18.24 16.27
CA CYS A 375 -14.18 18.23 17.36
C CYS A 375 -13.27 19.48 17.33
N ALA A 376 -12.85 19.95 16.16
CA ALA A 376 -12.04 21.16 15.98
C ALA A 376 -12.81 22.44 16.36
N LEU A 377 -14.11 22.53 16.03
CA LEU A 377 -15.00 23.60 16.48
C LEU A 377 -15.23 23.55 18.00
N LEU A 378 -15.50 22.36 18.54
CA LEU A 378 -15.74 22.17 19.98
C LEU A 378 -14.48 22.44 20.81
N ALA A 379 -13.30 21.99 20.37
CA ALA A 379 -12.03 22.33 20.99
C ALA A 379 -11.78 23.84 20.94
N GLY A 380 -11.98 24.45 19.77
CA GLY A 380 -11.85 25.89 19.55
C GLY A 380 -12.80 26.75 20.39
N ALA A 381 -13.94 26.21 20.86
CA ALA A 381 -14.87 26.90 21.76
C ALA A 381 -14.63 26.57 23.25
N LEU A 382 -14.46 25.29 23.57
CA LEU A 382 -14.34 24.78 24.95
C LEU A 382 -13.02 25.19 25.60
N TYR A 383 -11.90 25.08 24.88
CA TYR A 383 -10.59 25.31 25.46
C TYR A 383 -10.36 26.79 25.83
N PRO A 384 -10.73 27.80 25.01
CA PRO A 384 -10.66 29.20 25.43
C PRO A 384 -11.59 29.53 26.61
N LEU A 385 -12.77 28.92 26.69
CA LEU A 385 -13.65 29.07 27.86
C LEU A 385 -13.02 28.47 29.13
N TYR A 386 -12.40 27.30 29.02
CA TYR A 386 -11.64 26.67 30.11
C TYR A 386 -10.46 27.53 30.57
N GLY A 387 -9.63 28.02 29.63
CA GLY A 387 -8.50 28.91 29.95
C GLY A 387 -8.93 30.21 30.65
N ARG A 388 -10.02 30.85 30.17
CA ARG A 388 -10.63 32.02 30.84
C ARG A 388 -11.14 31.66 32.24
N TRP A 389 -11.79 30.52 32.41
CA TRP A 389 -12.28 30.03 33.70
C TRP A 389 -11.14 29.74 34.68
N CYS A 390 -10.06 29.10 34.24
CA CYS A 390 -8.86 28.86 35.04
C CYS A 390 -8.26 30.19 35.51
N ALA A 391 -8.01 31.13 34.60
CA ALA A 391 -7.43 32.44 34.94
C ALA A 391 -8.32 33.26 35.90
N MET A 392 -9.65 33.23 35.72
CA MET A 392 -10.61 33.83 36.65
C MET A 392 -10.60 33.15 38.03
N THR A 393 -10.43 31.83 38.08
CA THR A 393 -10.34 31.06 39.32
C THR A 393 -9.05 31.40 40.07
N THR A 394 -7.90 31.45 39.40
CA THR A 394 -6.64 31.88 40.00
C THR A 394 -6.71 33.32 40.54
N GLN A 395 -7.37 34.24 39.81
CA GLN A 395 -7.60 35.60 40.30
C GLN A 395 -8.53 35.64 41.52
N LYS A 396 -9.61 34.84 41.52
CA LYS A 396 -10.49 34.69 42.68
C LYS A 396 -9.72 34.19 43.90
N ASP A 397 -8.87 33.17 43.75
CA ASP A 397 -8.13 32.58 44.87
C ASP A 397 -7.10 33.56 45.45
N ILE A 398 -6.39 34.32 44.59
CA ILE A 398 -5.50 35.39 45.03
C ILE A 398 -6.26 36.48 45.79
N LEU A 399 -7.43 36.90 45.31
CA LEU A 399 -8.28 37.89 45.98
C LEU A 399 -8.85 37.36 47.29
N GLN A 400 -9.31 36.11 47.34
CA GLN A 400 -9.81 35.45 48.55
C GLN A 400 -8.71 35.37 49.62
N ASN A 401 -7.48 35.01 49.24
CA ASN A 401 -6.34 35.02 50.15
C ASN A 401 -6.05 36.42 50.71
N GLN A 402 -6.17 37.48 49.89
CA GLN A 402 -6.02 38.87 50.37
C GLN A 402 -7.15 39.30 51.31
N VAL A 403 -8.39 38.88 51.05
CA VAL A 403 -9.55 39.13 51.95
C VAL A 403 -9.35 38.41 53.28
N ASN A 404 -8.99 37.12 53.27
CA ASN A 404 -8.74 36.33 54.47
C ASN A 404 -7.63 36.95 55.34
N VAL A 405 -6.53 37.41 54.74
CA VAL A 405 -5.45 38.12 55.46
C VAL A 405 -5.94 39.46 56.03
N TYR A 406 -6.78 40.20 55.31
CA TYR A 406 -7.35 41.45 55.80
C TYR A 406 -8.32 41.23 56.97
N GLU A 407 -9.15 40.19 56.92
CA GLU A 407 -10.06 39.81 58.00
C GLU A 407 -9.29 39.37 59.25
N LEU A 408 -8.25 38.55 59.11
CA LEU A 408 -7.36 38.14 60.20
C LEU A 408 -6.72 39.37 60.87
N VAL A 409 -6.15 40.29 60.09
CA VAL A 409 -5.55 41.54 60.59
C VAL A 409 -6.59 42.40 61.32
N ASN A 410 -7.82 42.50 60.80
CA ASN A 410 -8.90 43.22 61.48
C ASN A 410 -9.30 42.56 62.80
N GLN A 411 -9.30 41.23 62.89
CA GLN A 411 -9.58 40.49 64.13
C GLN A 411 -8.46 40.74 65.15
N GLU A 412 -7.18 40.65 64.76
CA GLU A 412 -6.03 40.97 65.63
C GLU A 412 -6.10 42.41 66.17
N ILE A 413 -6.43 43.38 65.32
CA ILE A 413 -6.63 44.78 65.72
C ILE A 413 -7.77 44.91 66.72
N ARG A 414 -8.92 44.27 66.48
CA ARG A 414 -10.06 44.30 67.42
C ARG A 414 -9.70 43.70 68.76
N THR A 415 -9.05 42.53 68.78
CA THR A 415 -8.60 41.86 70.01
C THR A 415 -7.60 42.72 70.78
N LEU A 416 -6.63 43.34 70.11
CA LEU A 416 -5.72 44.30 70.74
C LEU A 416 -6.44 45.54 71.26
N THR A 417 -7.41 46.07 70.51
CA THR A 417 -8.20 47.23 70.96
C THR A 417 -8.97 46.89 72.23
N HIS A 418 -9.67 45.75 72.27
CA HIS A 418 -10.38 45.26 73.44
C HIS A 418 -9.46 44.93 74.64
N ALA A 419 -8.23 44.50 74.39
CA ALA A 419 -7.25 44.25 75.45
C ALA A 419 -6.58 45.52 76.01
N LEU A 420 -6.71 46.66 75.31
CA LEU A 420 -6.09 47.94 75.67
C LEU A 420 -7.10 49.01 76.12
N SER A 421 -8.39 48.87 75.79
CA SER A 421 -9.44 49.80 76.22
C SER A 421 -10.13 49.31 77.49
N ASP A 422 -10.09 50.13 78.53
CA ASP A 422 -11.06 50.08 79.62
C ASP A 422 -11.73 51.46 79.69
N VAL A 423 -13.06 51.50 79.73
CA VAL A 423 -13.95 52.69 79.65
C VAL A 423 -14.16 53.33 78.25
N GLU A 424 -15.38 53.84 78.07
CA GLU A 424 -15.93 54.52 76.89
C GLU A 424 -15.21 55.83 76.53
N GLU A 425 -14.79 56.01 75.27
CA GLU A 425 -14.38 57.33 74.77
C GLU A 425 -15.60 58.15 74.30
N ASN A 426 -15.92 59.18 75.08
CA ASN A 426 -16.87 60.22 74.71
C ASN A 426 -16.38 61.09 73.54
N ASN A 427 -17.33 61.60 72.77
CA ASN A 427 -17.15 62.40 71.56
C ASN A 427 -16.12 63.55 71.66
N GLN A 428 -15.07 63.51 70.83
CA GLN A 428 -14.31 64.71 70.39
C GLN A 428 -13.85 64.57 68.92
N ASP A 429 -14.73 64.84 67.95
CA ASP A 429 -14.36 64.86 66.52
C ASP A 429 -14.93 66.07 65.74
N GLU A 430 -14.58 67.30 66.15
CA GLU A 430 -14.87 68.52 65.35
C GLU A 430 -13.63 69.33 64.91
N ALA A 431 -12.49 69.26 65.62
CA ALA A 431 -11.30 70.03 65.25
C ALA A 431 -10.47 69.42 64.09
N LYS A 432 -10.66 68.14 63.75
CA LYS A 432 -9.79 67.41 62.80
C LYS A 432 -10.25 67.45 61.33
N LEU A 433 -11.44 67.96 61.02
CA LEU A 433 -12.03 67.88 59.66
C LEU A 433 -11.24 68.63 58.57
N LYS A 434 -10.57 69.75 58.87
CA LYS A 434 -9.90 70.56 57.82
C LYS A 434 -8.61 69.94 57.26
N LYS A 435 -7.98 68.98 57.95
CA LYS A 435 -6.83 68.19 57.42
C LYS A 435 -7.23 66.87 56.71
N ARG A 436 -8.52 66.50 56.67
CA ARG A 436 -9.01 65.30 55.96
C ARG A 436 -9.15 65.51 54.44
N LYS A 437 -9.64 66.67 53.97
CA LYS A 437 -10.04 66.90 52.56
C LYS A 437 -8.99 66.57 51.48
N CYS A 438 -7.71 66.89 51.65
CA CYS A 438 -6.66 66.46 50.70
C CYS A 438 -6.35 64.96 50.75
N LYS A 439 -6.51 64.32 51.91
CA LYS A 439 -6.33 62.87 52.05
C LYS A 439 -7.46 62.13 51.34
N ASP A 440 -8.69 62.62 51.47
CA ASP A 440 -9.88 62.03 50.85
C ASP A 440 -9.75 61.96 49.32
N LEU A 441 -9.23 63.01 48.67
CA LEU A 441 -8.97 63.03 47.22
C LEU A 441 -7.92 62.00 46.79
N ILE A 442 -6.85 61.78 47.59
CA ILE A 442 -5.84 60.74 47.31
C ILE A 442 -6.45 59.34 47.46
N TYR A 443 -7.31 59.11 48.46
CA TYR A 443 -8.03 57.84 48.61
C TYR A 443 -9.02 57.59 47.47
N VAL A 444 -9.74 58.63 47.01
CA VAL A 444 -10.61 58.53 45.83
C VAL A 444 -9.79 58.20 44.58
N PHE A 445 -8.70 58.91 44.32
CA PHE A 445 -7.81 58.62 43.18
C PHE A 445 -7.29 57.17 43.22
N ARG A 446 -6.78 56.71 44.37
CA ARG A 446 -6.32 55.31 44.55
C ARG A 446 -7.43 54.30 44.25
N ARG A 447 -8.65 54.51 44.76
CA ARG A 447 -9.82 53.65 44.49
C ARG A 447 -10.20 53.63 43.01
N CYS A 448 -10.26 54.79 42.37
CA CYS A 448 -10.58 54.90 40.94
C CYS A 448 -9.51 54.22 40.07
N VAL A 449 -8.22 54.42 40.34
CA VAL A 449 -7.15 53.74 39.60
C VAL A 449 -7.22 52.23 39.80
N ILE A 450 -7.39 51.73 41.02
CA ILE A 450 -7.51 50.29 41.28
C ILE A 450 -8.71 49.70 40.52
N ALA A 451 -9.86 50.38 40.50
CA ALA A 451 -11.03 49.95 39.75
C ALA A 451 -10.76 49.90 38.23
N VAL A 452 -10.14 50.93 37.65
CA VAL A 452 -9.77 50.95 36.21
C VAL A 452 -8.75 49.86 35.86
N LEU A 453 -7.74 49.64 36.72
CA LEU A 453 -6.76 48.56 36.53
C LEU A 453 -7.42 47.17 36.61
N ALA A 454 -8.36 46.97 37.53
CA ALA A 454 -9.13 45.73 37.63
C ALA A 454 -10.04 45.51 36.40
N SER A 455 -10.78 46.54 35.98
CA SER A 455 -11.60 46.49 34.75
C SER A 455 -10.77 46.18 33.51
N ASN A 456 -9.56 46.74 33.38
CA ASN A 456 -8.69 46.45 32.25
C ASN A 456 -8.08 45.04 32.31
N ARG A 457 -7.79 44.49 33.50
CA ARG A 457 -7.40 43.07 33.65
C ARG A 457 -8.53 42.13 33.20
N LEU A 458 -9.77 42.43 33.57
CA LEU A 458 -10.95 41.69 33.11
C LEU A 458 -11.14 41.82 31.59
N LYS A 459 -10.90 42.99 31.01
CA LYS A 459 -10.91 43.20 29.56
C LYS A 459 -9.84 42.37 28.84
N LEU A 460 -8.61 42.32 29.35
CA LEU A 460 -7.53 41.52 28.77
C LEU A 460 -7.84 40.01 28.79
N LEU A 461 -8.47 39.51 29.86
CA LEU A 461 -8.96 38.12 29.92
C LEU A 461 -10.02 37.78 28.85
N ALA A 462 -10.75 38.78 28.36
CA ALA A 462 -11.69 38.60 27.25
C ALA A 462 -11.04 38.71 25.86
N GLN A 463 -9.89 39.39 25.74
CA GLN A 463 -9.23 39.72 24.48
C GLN A 463 -8.06 38.80 24.09
N SER A 464 -7.57 37.94 24.99
CA SER A 464 -6.32 37.17 24.79
C SER A 464 -6.40 35.96 23.84
N SER A 465 -7.54 35.75 23.15
CA SER A 465 -7.80 34.54 22.36
C SER A 465 -7.94 34.84 20.87
N SER A 466 -7.19 34.13 20.04
CA SER A 466 -7.07 34.31 18.59
C SER A 466 -8.33 33.82 17.84
N SER A 467 -9.39 34.62 17.87
CA SER A 467 -10.71 34.28 17.32
C SER A 467 -10.70 34.01 15.82
N LEU A 468 -11.44 32.98 15.41
CA LEU A 468 -11.90 32.74 14.03
C LEU A 468 -13.22 33.47 13.79
N PHE A 469 -14.21 33.22 14.65
CA PHE A 469 -15.48 33.94 14.67
C PHE A 469 -16.05 33.95 16.10
N SER A 470 -17.05 34.77 16.31
CA SER A 470 -17.82 34.82 17.54
C SER A 470 -19.27 34.40 17.33
N TRP A 471 -19.82 33.67 18.29
CA TRP A 471 -21.21 33.24 18.30
C TRP A 471 -21.97 33.95 19.42
N VAL A 472 -22.98 34.72 19.02
CA VAL A 472 -23.90 35.41 19.94
C VAL A 472 -25.26 34.71 19.85
N ASN A 473 -25.73 34.16 20.97
CA ASN A 473 -27.07 33.63 21.05
C ASN A 473 -28.09 34.78 21.05
N GLY A 474 -29.22 34.63 20.35
CA GLY A 474 -30.22 35.71 20.15
C GLY A 474 -30.96 36.18 21.41
N PHE A 475 -30.65 35.60 22.58
CA PHE A 475 -31.18 36.04 23.87
C PHE A 475 -30.36 37.20 24.44
N LYS A 476 -31.03 38.29 24.82
CA LYS A 476 -30.41 39.49 25.42
C LYS A 476 -29.64 39.14 26.70
N GLY A 477 -28.33 38.92 26.60
CA GLY A 477 -27.54 38.45 27.75
C GLY A 477 -26.04 38.23 27.56
N HIS A 478 -25.32 39.16 26.90
CA HIS A 478 -23.88 39.47 27.11
C HIS A 478 -22.82 38.34 27.23
N LEU A 479 -23.05 37.13 26.75
CA LEU A 479 -21.98 36.14 26.53
C LEU A 479 -21.85 35.79 25.05
N GLU A 480 -20.75 36.23 24.49
CA GLU A 480 -20.29 35.94 23.13
C GLU A 480 -19.29 34.76 23.20
N THR A 481 -19.68 33.60 22.66
CA THR A 481 -18.82 32.42 22.62
C THR A 481 -17.86 32.56 21.45
N VAL A 482 -16.59 32.79 21.76
CA VAL A 482 -15.53 32.92 20.76
C VAL A 482 -14.98 31.54 20.38
N VAL A 483 -14.94 31.24 19.08
CA VAL A 483 -14.29 30.03 18.55
C VAL A 483 -12.90 30.41 18.05
N CYS A 484 -11.87 29.70 18.50
CA CYS A 484 -10.46 29.96 18.19
C CYS A 484 -9.82 28.81 17.39
N ILE A 485 -8.69 29.09 16.75
CA ILE A 485 -7.88 28.13 15.98
C ILE A 485 -6.62 27.75 16.81
N GLY A 486 -6.25 26.47 16.82
CA GLY A 486 -4.95 26.01 17.35
C GLY A 486 -3.80 26.20 16.36
N GLU A 487 -2.56 25.99 16.80
CA GLU A 487 -1.32 26.20 16.02
C GLU A 487 -1.05 27.64 15.48
N SER A 488 -1.89 28.64 15.74
CA SER A 488 -1.66 30.02 15.23
C SER A 488 -0.45 30.68 15.92
N LYS A 489 0.69 30.76 15.24
CA LYS A 489 1.90 31.44 15.75
C LYS A 489 1.62 32.94 15.87
N GLY A 490 1.63 33.45 17.11
CA GLY A 490 1.13 34.79 17.46
C GLY A 490 1.86 35.98 16.82
N LYS A 491 1.49 36.31 15.58
CA LYS A 491 1.70 37.62 14.95
C LYS A 491 0.39 38.09 14.33
N ARG A 492 -0.34 38.97 15.04
CA ARG A 492 -1.49 39.72 14.53
C ARG A 492 -1.34 41.15 14.99
N ASN A 493 -1.23 42.10 14.06
CA ASN A 493 -1.14 43.54 14.32
C ASN A 493 -1.12 44.37 13.00
N LEU A 494 -1.66 43.88 11.88
CA LEU A 494 -1.63 44.61 10.59
C LEU A 494 -2.90 44.39 9.76
N SER A 495 -3.98 45.11 10.10
CA SER A 495 -5.28 45.05 9.41
C SER A 495 -5.16 45.24 7.88
N SER A 496 -5.07 44.13 7.17
CA SER A 496 -4.79 44.02 5.73
C SER A 496 -5.68 42.92 5.13
N PRO A 497 -6.15 43.03 3.87
CA PRO A 497 -6.85 41.95 3.18
C PRO A 497 -6.08 40.62 3.11
N GLU A 498 -4.76 40.67 3.27
CA GLU A 498 -3.89 39.49 3.33
C GLU A 498 -4.09 38.68 4.63
N GLU A 499 -4.51 39.31 5.74
CA GLU A 499 -4.79 38.62 7.01
C GLU A 499 -6.01 37.68 6.89
N GLU A 500 -7.05 38.04 6.13
CA GLU A 500 -8.24 37.19 5.94
C GLU A 500 -7.89 35.89 5.20
N GLN A 501 -7.06 35.98 4.15
CA GLN A 501 -6.65 34.81 3.37
C GLN A 501 -5.74 33.87 4.19
N ILE A 502 -4.85 34.42 5.03
CA ILE A 502 -4.06 33.65 5.98
C ILE A 502 -4.97 32.97 7.01
N HIS A 503 -5.97 33.66 7.57
CA HIS A 503 -6.92 33.06 8.50
C HIS A 503 -7.78 31.96 7.89
N CYS A 504 -8.20 32.06 6.62
CA CYS A 504 -8.88 30.96 5.94
C CYS A 504 -7.97 29.72 5.81
N VAL A 505 -6.69 29.89 5.51
CA VAL A 505 -5.72 28.78 5.41
C VAL A 505 -5.44 28.16 6.79
N GLU A 506 -5.26 28.96 7.84
CA GLU A 506 -5.13 28.48 9.22
C GLU A 506 -6.37 27.71 9.68
N ALA A 507 -7.57 28.22 9.38
CA ALA A 507 -8.84 27.58 9.70
C ALA A 507 -9.00 26.22 9.01
N LEU A 508 -8.74 26.17 7.69
CA LEU A 508 -8.79 24.93 6.92
C LEU A 508 -7.80 23.90 7.48
N ARG A 509 -6.55 24.31 7.74
CA ARG A 509 -5.51 23.47 8.35
C ARG A 509 -5.95 22.91 9.71
N TRP A 510 -6.64 23.70 10.53
CA TRP A 510 -7.18 23.26 11.82
C TRP A 510 -8.30 22.22 11.65
N PHE A 511 -9.28 22.49 10.77
CA PHE A 511 -10.38 21.55 10.50
C PHE A 511 -9.92 20.23 9.85
N THR A 512 -8.78 20.23 9.15
CA THR A 512 -8.16 19.02 8.56
C THR A 512 -6.94 18.53 9.34
N SER A 513 -6.73 18.95 10.59
CA SER A 513 -5.50 18.63 11.33
C SER A 513 -5.41 17.14 11.71
N SER A 514 -4.43 16.45 11.12
CA SER A 514 -4.08 15.07 11.48
C SER A 514 -3.54 14.96 12.91
N ASN A 515 -2.89 16.01 13.40
CA ASN A 515 -2.37 16.07 14.77
C ASN A 515 -3.54 16.09 15.76
N LEU A 516 -4.48 17.02 15.59
CA LEU A 516 -5.69 17.11 16.40
C LEU A 516 -6.47 15.78 16.41
N LEU A 517 -6.61 15.15 15.24
CA LEU A 517 -7.25 13.85 15.12
C LEU A 517 -6.55 12.77 15.96
N ALA A 518 -5.23 12.64 15.82
CA ALA A 518 -4.44 11.64 16.54
C ALA A 518 -4.50 11.86 18.06
N GLU A 519 -4.48 13.12 18.51
CA GLU A 519 -4.63 13.50 19.92
C GLU A 519 -6.04 13.20 20.45
N VAL A 520 -7.10 13.48 19.69
CA VAL A 520 -8.48 13.12 20.05
C VAL A 520 -8.66 11.60 20.15
N ILE A 521 -8.22 10.85 19.15
CA ILE A 521 -8.33 9.37 19.15
C ILE A 521 -7.56 8.79 20.34
N SER A 522 -6.28 9.15 20.50
CA SER A 522 -5.43 8.61 21.58
C SER A 522 -5.85 9.02 23.00
N SER A 523 -6.67 10.07 23.14
CA SER A 523 -7.31 10.42 24.42
C SER A 523 -8.49 9.50 24.75
N VAL A 524 -9.22 9.04 23.74
CA VAL A 524 -10.51 8.33 23.88
C VAL A 524 -10.37 6.81 23.72
N THR A 525 -9.26 6.28 23.19
CA THR A 525 -9.03 4.83 23.01
C THR A 525 -9.33 3.99 24.24
N GLU A 526 -8.83 4.36 25.43
CA GLU A 526 -9.09 3.63 26.68
C GLU A 526 -10.58 3.57 27.05
N LEU A 527 -11.29 4.69 26.87
CA LEU A 527 -12.74 4.75 27.10
C LEU A 527 -13.49 3.92 26.06
N GLN A 528 -13.09 3.98 24.79
CA GLN A 528 -13.73 3.23 23.71
C GLN A 528 -13.50 1.73 23.83
N ASP A 529 -12.32 1.30 24.28
CA ASP A 529 -12.01 -0.08 24.63
C ASP A 529 -12.92 -0.61 25.75
N ILE A 530 -13.21 0.22 26.76
CA ILE A 530 -14.15 -0.13 27.83
C ILE A 530 -15.58 -0.19 27.29
N VAL A 531 -16.03 0.82 26.53
CA VAL A 531 -17.37 0.83 25.91
C VAL A 531 -17.59 -0.40 25.02
N ASN A 532 -16.60 -0.80 24.22
CA ASN A 532 -16.67 -1.98 23.35
C ASN A 532 -16.68 -3.32 24.11
N LYS A 533 -16.15 -3.36 25.35
CA LYS A 533 -16.07 -4.58 26.19
C LYS A 533 -17.20 -4.68 27.22
N THR A 534 -17.91 -3.59 27.52
CA THR A 534 -18.83 -3.53 28.67
C THR A 534 -20.24 -3.99 28.30
N VAL A 535 -20.58 -5.20 28.74
CA VAL A 535 -21.98 -5.65 28.87
C VAL A 535 -22.68 -4.73 29.90
N PRO A 536 -23.95 -4.28 29.70
CA PRO A 536 -24.51 -3.09 30.36
C PRO A 536 -24.53 -3.00 31.89
N TRP A 537 -24.15 -4.04 32.63
CA TRP A 537 -24.28 -4.13 34.09
C TRP A 537 -22.95 -4.08 34.86
N LEU A 538 -21.79 -3.99 34.20
CA LEU A 538 -20.49 -3.98 34.89
C LEU A 538 -20.01 -2.56 35.24
N SER A 539 -20.29 -2.17 36.49
CA SER A 539 -19.70 -1.04 37.24
C SER A 539 -19.57 0.31 36.49
N GLY A 540 -20.60 1.14 36.59
CA GLY A 540 -20.57 2.53 36.11
C GLY A 540 -19.41 3.38 36.65
N HIS A 541 -18.81 3.00 37.79
CA HIS A 541 -17.61 3.67 38.31
C HIS A 541 -16.39 3.53 37.40
N LEU A 542 -16.23 2.40 36.71
CA LEU A 542 -15.12 2.19 35.75
C LEU A 542 -15.33 3.01 34.48
N LEU A 543 -16.56 3.11 33.99
CA LEU A 543 -16.90 3.95 32.84
C LEU A 543 -16.69 5.44 33.16
N VAL A 544 -17.12 5.88 34.35
CA VAL A 544 -16.96 7.28 34.80
C VAL A 544 -15.49 7.63 35.08
N SER A 545 -14.69 6.72 35.65
CA SER A 545 -13.26 6.96 35.85
C SER A 545 -12.49 7.00 34.53
N ALA A 546 -12.80 6.11 33.59
CA ALA A 546 -12.26 6.14 32.24
C ALA A 546 -12.65 7.42 31.49
N ALA A 547 -13.91 7.84 31.57
CA ALA A 547 -14.36 9.08 30.94
C ALA A 547 -13.67 10.32 31.52
N ARG A 548 -13.44 10.37 32.84
CA ARG A 548 -12.64 11.42 33.49
C ARG A 548 -11.18 11.40 33.02
N ASN A 549 -10.56 10.22 32.92
CA ASN A 549 -9.18 10.08 32.44
C ASN A 549 -9.04 10.53 30.98
N SER A 550 -9.92 10.07 30.10
CA SER A 550 -9.98 10.47 28.69
C SER A 550 -10.23 11.97 28.52
N PHE A 551 -11.11 12.57 29.33
CA PHE A 551 -11.34 14.01 29.30
C PHE A 551 -10.11 14.80 29.78
N SER A 552 -9.43 14.37 30.86
CA SER A 552 -8.19 15.02 31.33
C SER A 552 -7.12 14.97 30.23
N LYS A 553 -6.84 13.77 29.69
CA LYS A 553 -5.89 13.59 28.59
C LYS A 553 -6.22 14.46 27.39
N LEU A 554 -7.50 14.55 27.00
CA LEU A 554 -7.94 15.41 25.91
C LEU A 554 -7.64 16.88 26.20
N MET A 555 -7.94 17.37 27.41
CA MET A 555 -7.65 18.76 27.79
C MET A 555 -6.14 19.04 27.83
N ASP A 556 -5.33 18.12 28.34
CA ASP A 556 -3.87 18.24 28.39
C ASP A 556 -3.25 18.28 26.98
N LYS A 557 -3.78 17.48 26.05
CA LYS A 557 -3.32 17.45 24.64
C LYS A 557 -3.82 18.67 23.85
N LEU A 558 -5.06 19.11 24.08
CA LEU A 558 -5.58 20.35 23.53
C LEU A 558 -4.81 21.58 24.03
N ASN A 559 -4.32 21.57 25.27
CA ASN A 559 -3.45 22.61 25.81
C ASN A 559 -2.21 22.82 24.91
N VAL A 560 -1.51 21.73 24.57
CA VAL A 560 -0.33 21.75 23.69
C VAL A 560 -0.65 22.24 22.28
N LEU A 561 -1.81 21.88 21.71
CA LEU A 561 -2.21 22.29 20.35
C LEU A 561 -2.70 23.75 20.27
N MET A 562 -3.25 24.28 21.38
CA MET A 562 -3.81 25.63 21.44
C MET A 562 -2.81 26.67 21.95
N GLU A 563 -1.79 26.28 22.74
CA GLU A 563 -0.72 27.18 23.18
C GLU A 563 0.35 27.38 22.09
N GLY A 564 0.17 28.40 21.25
CA GLY A 564 1.16 28.90 20.29
C GLY A 564 2.40 29.57 20.92
N GLY A 565 2.84 29.10 22.09
CA GLY A 565 3.87 29.67 22.95
C GLY A 565 3.41 29.67 24.42
N PRO A 566 4.32 29.49 25.40
CA PRO A 566 3.94 29.39 26.81
C PRO A 566 3.33 30.70 27.30
N LEU A 567 2.02 30.68 27.57
CA LEU A 567 1.34 31.81 28.17
C LEU A 567 1.64 31.81 29.67
N ASP A 568 2.77 32.42 30.05
CA ASP A 568 3.13 32.65 31.46
C ASP A 568 2.25 33.76 32.07
N ILE A 569 0.94 33.44 32.17
CA ILE A 569 -0.12 34.23 32.82
C ILE A 569 0.29 34.56 34.27
N SER A 570 1.18 33.76 34.86
CA SER A 570 1.63 33.91 36.24
C SER A 570 2.63 35.06 36.44
N ARG A 571 3.48 35.39 35.45
CA ARG A 571 4.74 36.08 35.79
C ARG A 571 4.92 37.52 35.34
N ASN A 572 4.30 38.00 34.26
CA ASN A 572 4.23 39.45 34.00
C ASN A 572 3.08 39.83 33.06
N ILE A 573 2.14 40.65 33.56
CA ILE A 573 1.28 41.48 32.71
C ILE A 573 2.15 42.65 32.19
N THR A 574 3.07 42.35 31.28
CA THR A 574 3.81 43.37 30.54
C THR A 574 2.84 44.00 29.56
N TYR A 575 2.25 45.15 29.91
CA TYR A 575 1.40 45.90 28.99
C TYR A 575 2.20 46.21 27.71
N PRO A 576 1.80 45.68 26.53
CA PRO A 576 2.65 45.71 25.33
C PRO A 576 2.78 47.11 24.75
N GLU A 577 1.76 47.95 24.93
CA GLU A 577 1.80 49.37 24.60
C GLU A 577 2.51 50.16 25.71
N LYS A 578 3.76 50.53 25.43
CA LYS A 578 4.35 51.76 25.99
C LYS A 578 3.36 52.90 25.75
N ASP A 579 3.12 53.69 26.79
CA ASP A 579 2.16 54.82 26.82
C ASP A 579 0.66 54.50 26.98
N SER A 580 0.27 53.24 27.19
CA SER A 580 -1.12 52.92 27.55
C SER A 580 -1.57 53.70 28.81
N LEU A 581 -2.84 54.14 28.83
CA LEU A 581 -3.46 54.81 29.99
C LEU A 581 -3.26 54.01 31.28
N VAL A 582 -3.31 52.68 31.16
CA VAL A 582 -3.12 51.72 32.25
C VAL A 582 -1.71 51.76 32.83
N GLN A 583 -0.67 51.83 31.99
CA GLN A 583 0.71 52.04 32.43
C GLN A 583 0.88 53.41 33.11
N ARG A 584 0.28 54.46 32.54
CA ARG A 584 0.33 55.83 33.09
C ARG A 584 -0.36 55.93 34.46
N LEU A 585 -1.52 55.29 34.63
CA LEU A 585 -2.24 55.22 35.91
C LEU A 585 -1.50 54.35 36.94
N ALA A 586 -0.89 53.23 36.53
CA ALA A 586 -0.07 52.41 37.41
C ALA A 586 1.20 53.16 37.88
N HIS A 587 1.86 53.89 36.98
CA HIS A 587 3.02 54.72 37.31
C HIS A 587 2.62 55.91 38.21
N GLY A 588 1.47 56.55 37.96
CA GLY A 588 0.91 57.59 38.83
C GLY A 588 0.58 57.07 40.24
N LEU A 589 -0.02 55.87 40.34
CA LEU A 589 -0.28 55.21 41.62
C LEU A 589 1.02 54.86 42.36
N HIS A 590 2.03 54.36 41.66
CA HIS A 590 3.36 54.10 42.22
C HIS A 590 4.00 55.38 42.76
N LYS A 591 4.03 56.45 41.96
CA LYS A 591 4.57 57.77 42.33
C LYS A 591 3.85 58.36 43.56
N ILE A 592 2.53 58.24 43.64
CA ILE A 592 1.75 58.70 44.81
C ILE A 592 2.00 57.82 46.04
N ASN A 593 2.34 56.54 45.87
CA ASN A 593 2.72 55.66 46.96
C ASN A 593 4.14 55.94 47.47
N THR A 594 5.12 56.18 46.58
CA THR A 594 6.49 56.56 46.98
C THR A 594 6.51 57.96 47.61
N GLN A 595 5.78 58.93 47.06
CA GLN A 595 5.66 60.26 47.69
C GLN A 595 4.95 60.21 49.04
N ALA A 596 4.01 59.28 49.26
CA ALA A 596 3.40 59.08 50.58
C ALA A 596 4.36 58.42 51.60
N LEU A 597 5.34 57.64 51.12
CA LEU A 597 6.42 57.06 51.93
C LEU A 597 7.45 58.14 52.30
N GLU A 598 7.92 58.91 51.32
CA GLU A 598 8.87 60.04 51.50
C GLU A 598 8.35 61.10 52.49
N ASN A 599 7.04 61.37 52.49
CA ASN A 599 6.40 62.31 53.42
C ASN A 599 6.10 61.72 54.82
N GLY A 600 6.64 60.55 55.17
CA GLY A 600 6.46 59.89 56.48
C GLY A 600 5.02 59.45 56.80
N LEU A 601 4.09 59.55 55.85
CA LEU A 601 2.68 59.21 56.02
C LEU A 601 2.40 57.71 55.86
N CYS A 602 3.38 56.95 55.36
CA CYS A 602 3.26 55.51 55.09
C CYS A 602 4.56 54.76 55.43
N ASP A 603 5.16 55.01 56.59
CA ASP A 603 6.16 54.10 57.19
C ASP A 603 5.47 52.84 57.75
N ARG A 604 4.66 52.21 56.89
CA ARG A 604 3.96 50.96 57.15
C ARG A 604 4.92 49.83 56.86
N LEU A 605 5.63 49.39 57.90
CA LEU A 605 5.79 47.96 58.09
C LEU A 605 4.41 47.29 57.83
N PRO A 606 4.36 46.13 57.15
CA PRO A 606 3.11 45.40 56.92
C PRO A 606 2.29 45.35 58.21
N ILE A 607 0.97 45.52 58.14
CA ILE A 607 0.15 45.80 59.34
C ILE A 607 0.36 44.70 60.41
N MET A 608 0.53 43.44 60.00
CA MET A 608 0.93 42.33 60.89
C MET A 608 2.27 42.54 61.62
N LYS A 609 3.30 43.10 60.98
CA LYS A 609 4.58 43.45 61.66
C LYS A 609 4.40 44.59 62.66
N SER A 610 3.53 45.57 62.37
CA SER A 610 3.19 46.64 63.33
C SER A 610 2.40 46.09 64.53
N ILE A 611 1.46 45.19 64.29
CA ILE A 611 0.71 44.43 65.30
C ILE A 611 1.67 43.59 66.17
N ALA A 612 2.55 42.80 65.55
CA ALA A 612 3.52 41.97 66.24
C ALA A 612 4.53 42.79 67.06
N PHE A 613 4.94 43.95 66.55
CA PHE A 613 5.78 44.89 67.31
C PHE A 613 5.03 45.45 68.53
N LEU A 614 3.76 45.84 68.36
CA LEU A 614 2.93 46.33 69.47
C LEU A 614 2.66 45.24 70.52
N GLN A 615 2.31 44.02 70.10
CA GLN A 615 2.18 42.84 70.97
C GLN A 615 3.46 42.58 71.76
N LYS A 616 4.63 42.63 71.10
CA LYS A 616 5.93 42.50 71.75
C LYS A 616 6.17 43.60 72.79
N GLN A 617 5.86 44.87 72.48
CA GLN A 617 6.00 45.98 73.43
C GLN A 617 5.06 45.84 74.64
N ILE A 618 3.80 45.42 74.43
CA ILE A 618 2.85 45.15 75.51
C ILE A 618 3.34 44.00 76.39
N PHE A 619 3.89 42.94 75.79
CA PHE A 619 4.47 41.81 76.52
C PHE A 619 5.69 42.24 77.35
N GLU A 620 6.64 42.97 76.76
CA GLU A 620 7.82 43.51 77.46
C GLU A 620 7.43 44.44 78.61
N PHE A 621 6.41 45.29 78.42
CA PHE A 621 5.87 46.15 79.46
C PHE A 621 5.22 45.36 80.60
N THR A 622 4.38 44.37 80.26
CA THR A 622 3.71 43.49 81.24
C THR A 622 4.71 42.66 82.04
N GLN A 623 5.79 42.18 81.39
CA GLN A 623 6.88 41.47 82.06
C GLN A 623 7.60 42.39 83.06
N ARG A 624 7.96 43.62 82.67
CA ARG A 624 8.58 44.60 83.58
C ARG A 624 7.66 44.96 84.76
N LEU A 625 6.36 45.16 84.49
CA LEU A 625 5.35 45.40 85.52
C LEU A 625 5.29 44.24 86.52
N HIS A 626 5.27 43.00 86.02
CA HIS A 626 5.28 41.81 86.88
C HIS A 626 6.56 41.71 87.72
N THR A 627 7.74 41.93 87.13
CA THR A 627 9.01 41.96 87.88
C THR A 627 8.99 43.00 89.00
N THR A 628 8.58 44.24 88.71
CA THR A 628 8.48 45.29 89.74
C THR A 628 7.41 45.00 90.81
N GLU A 629 6.31 44.32 90.48
CA GLU A 629 5.32 43.86 91.46
C GLU A 629 5.86 42.73 92.36
N VAL A 630 6.64 41.80 91.80
CA VAL A 630 7.33 40.74 92.56
C VAL A 630 8.38 41.34 93.50
N GLU A 631 9.18 42.30 93.01
CA GLU A 631 10.12 43.07 93.83
C GLU A 631 9.41 43.83 94.95
N ARG A 632 8.30 44.51 94.65
CA ARG A 632 7.47 45.20 95.65
C ARG A 632 6.94 44.24 96.72
N ARG A 633 6.51 43.03 96.34
CA ARG A 633 6.07 41.98 97.30
C ARG A 633 7.24 41.48 98.14
N SER A 634 8.40 41.24 97.54
CA SER A 634 9.64 40.85 98.25
C SER A 634 10.08 41.93 99.25
N LEU A 635 10.07 43.20 98.86
CA LEU A 635 10.38 44.33 99.74
C LEU A 635 9.35 44.49 100.86
N ARG A 636 8.05 44.22 100.60
CA ARG A 636 7.03 44.18 101.66
C ARG A 636 7.26 43.05 102.65
N LEU A 637 7.67 41.86 102.21
CA LEU A 637 8.04 40.75 103.08
C LEU A 637 9.27 41.11 103.93
N LYS A 638 10.36 41.60 103.30
CA LYS A 638 11.56 42.07 104.02
C LYS A 638 11.26 43.19 105.01
N LEU A 639 10.33 44.10 104.69
CA LEU A 639 9.89 45.17 105.59
C LEU A 639 9.00 44.64 106.73
N ALA A 640 8.21 43.59 106.50
CA ALA A 640 7.47 42.89 107.56
C ALA A 640 8.42 42.11 108.49
N GLU A 641 9.42 41.42 107.94
CA GLU A 641 10.50 40.77 108.69
C GLU A 641 11.29 41.80 109.51
N PHE A 642 11.67 42.93 108.91
CA PHE A 642 12.37 44.02 109.62
C PHE A 642 11.51 44.65 110.72
N LYS A 643 10.19 44.81 110.50
CA LYS A 643 9.25 45.21 111.56
C LYS A 643 9.17 44.17 112.66
N TRP A 644 9.17 42.87 112.32
CA TRP A 644 9.15 41.78 113.29
C TRP A 644 10.45 41.73 114.11
N THR A 645 11.64 41.78 113.47
CA THR A 645 12.93 41.81 114.17
C THR A 645 13.10 43.08 114.98
N SER A 646 12.67 44.25 114.48
CA SER A 646 12.62 45.49 115.27
C SER A 646 11.68 45.36 116.47
N SER A 647 10.51 44.74 116.32
CA SER A 647 9.61 44.46 117.45
C SER A 647 10.20 43.46 118.44
N LYS A 648 11.04 42.52 117.98
CA LYS A 648 11.71 41.52 118.80
C LYS A 648 12.90 42.13 119.56
N MET A 649 13.75 42.91 118.90
CA MET A 649 14.78 43.73 119.54
C MET A 649 14.16 44.72 120.53
N LYS A 650 13.01 45.33 120.21
CA LYS A 650 12.29 46.18 121.15
C LYS A 650 11.79 45.39 122.35
N LYS A 651 11.19 44.21 122.15
CA LYS A 651 10.86 43.28 123.25
C LYS A 651 12.09 42.80 124.05
N GLU A 652 13.28 42.75 123.45
CA GLU A 652 14.53 42.35 124.12
C GLU A 652 15.15 43.52 124.90
N ALA A 653 15.08 44.76 124.38
CA ALA A 653 15.43 45.99 125.11
C ALA A 653 14.43 46.27 126.25
N ASP A 654 13.13 46.06 125.99
CA ASP A 654 12.08 46.11 127.01
C ASP A 654 12.32 45.00 128.05
N LYS A 655 12.71 43.78 127.68
CA LYS A 655 13.14 42.73 128.63
C LYS A 655 14.38 43.12 129.43
N ALA A 656 15.36 43.79 128.84
CA ALA A 656 16.53 44.28 129.57
C ALA A 656 16.15 45.36 130.61
N GLN A 657 15.29 46.33 130.23
CA GLN A 657 14.71 47.28 131.20
C GLN A 657 13.79 46.61 132.21
N THR A 658 13.10 45.54 131.83
CA THR A 658 12.14 44.82 132.67
C THR A 658 12.87 43.94 133.67
N LEU A 659 13.98 43.30 133.34
CA LEU A 659 14.85 42.59 134.30
C LEU A 659 15.49 43.57 135.30
N GLN A 660 15.81 44.79 134.88
CA GLN A 660 16.27 45.86 135.77
C GLN A 660 15.15 46.37 136.72
N LYS A 661 13.88 46.31 136.30
CA LYS A 661 12.70 46.77 137.08
C LYS A 661 11.96 45.65 137.84
N GLN A 662 12.19 44.38 137.49
CA GLN A 662 11.59 43.21 138.14
C GLN A 662 12.28 42.80 139.44
N LEU A 663 13.42 43.42 139.79
CA LEU A 663 14.01 43.30 141.11
C LEU A 663 13.19 44.06 142.18
N ASP A 664 12.57 45.19 141.81
CA ASP A 664 11.86 46.10 142.75
C ASP A 664 10.36 45.84 142.90
N VAL A 665 9.75 44.98 142.06
CA VAL A 665 8.29 44.73 142.06
C VAL A 665 7.97 43.27 142.38
N PHE A 666 8.61 42.72 143.42
CA PHE A 666 8.16 41.49 144.09
C PHE A 666 6.90 41.73 144.96
N LYS A 667 5.94 42.51 144.46
CA LYS A 667 4.68 42.84 145.15
C LYS A 667 3.51 42.97 144.15
N GLN A 668 2.58 42.01 144.27
CA GLN A 668 1.13 42.07 143.95
C GLN A 668 0.61 41.53 142.58
N SER A 669 -0.18 40.43 142.71
CA SER A 669 -1.39 40.01 141.96
C SER A 669 -1.38 39.60 140.46
N LYS A 670 -1.29 38.27 140.24
CA LYS A 670 -2.27 37.34 139.58
C LYS A 670 -3.05 37.71 138.28
N LEU A 671 -2.87 36.79 137.31
CA LEU A 671 -3.86 36.12 136.42
C LEU A 671 -4.59 36.90 135.28
N ILE A 672 -4.52 36.33 134.06
CA ILE A 672 -5.24 36.75 132.84
C ILE A 672 -6.08 35.57 132.29
N THR A 673 -7.13 35.89 131.53
CA THR A 673 -8.37 35.13 131.29
C THR A 673 -8.33 34.03 130.21
N ARG A 674 -9.35 33.16 130.30
CA ARG A 674 -9.64 31.97 129.48
C ARG A 674 -9.90 32.26 127.99
N GLU A 675 -10.36 33.47 127.64
CA GLU A 675 -10.72 33.87 126.27
C GLU A 675 -9.55 33.78 125.27
N ARG A 676 -8.31 33.98 125.73
CA ARG A 676 -7.11 33.85 124.85
C ARG A 676 -6.80 32.40 124.46
N PHE A 677 -7.29 31.42 125.21
CA PHE A 677 -7.11 30.01 124.88
C PHE A 677 -8.10 29.56 123.80
N GLU A 678 -9.37 29.95 123.94
CA GLU A 678 -10.43 29.62 122.98
C GLU A 678 -10.16 30.25 121.59
N SER A 679 -9.74 31.51 121.52
CA SER A 679 -9.33 32.16 120.26
C SER A 679 -8.14 31.46 119.58
N ALA A 680 -7.16 30.94 120.35
CA ALA A 680 -6.03 30.22 119.79
C ALA A 680 -6.42 28.82 119.26
N CYS A 681 -7.34 28.12 119.93
CA CYS A 681 -7.89 26.85 119.44
C CYS A 681 -8.73 27.04 118.17
N GLU A 682 -9.47 28.14 118.06
CA GLU A 682 -10.30 28.45 116.89
C GLU A 682 -9.44 28.84 115.67
N GLU A 683 -8.35 29.58 115.86
CA GLU A 683 -7.38 29.88 114.80
C GLU A 683 -6.61 28.62 114.35
N LEU A 684 -6.26 27.71 115.27
CA LEU A 684 -5.63 26.42 114.96
C LEU A 684 -6.55 25.51 114.12
N ASN A 685 -7.84 25.42 114.46
CA ASN A 685 -8.83 24.68 113.67
C ASN A 685 -8.96 25.26 112.24
N ASN A 686 -8.99 26.59 112.12
CA ASN A 686 -9.02 27.25 110.81
C ASN A 686 -7.74 27.03 109.99
N ALA A 687 -6.57 26.92 110.63
CA ALA A 687 -5.32 26.56 109.95
C ALA A 687 -5.35 25.12 109.43
N LEU A 688 -5.79 24.16 110.25
CA LEU A 688 -5.88 22.73 109.88
C LEU A 688 -6.88 22.47 108.74
N LEU A 689 -7.96 23.25 108.67
CA LEU A 689 -8.92 23.25 107.55
C LEU A 689 -8.33 23.78 106.23
N ARG A 690 -7.37 24.73 106.30
CA ARG A 690 -6.64 25.22 105.13
C ARG A 690 -5.60 24.20 104.66
N GLU A 691 -4.89 23.58 105.60
CA GLU A 691 -3.93 22.49 105.34
C GLU A 691 -4.61 21.33 104.59
N HIS A 692 -5.76 20.88 105.10
CA HIS A 692 -6.52 19.79 104.47
C HIS A 692 -6.98 20.12 103.04
N ARG A 693 -7.41 21.37 102.78
CA ARG A 693 -7.76 21.84 101.42
C ARG A 693 -6.54 21.91 100.51
N ALA A 694 -5.38 22.31 101.01
CA ALA A 694 -4.13 22.29 100.24
C ALA A 694 -3.71 20.86 99.90
N GLN A 695 -3.87 19.91 100.82
CA GLN A 695 -3.58 18.49 100.60
C GLN A 695 -4.48 17.87 99.51
N VAL A 696 -5.77 18.21 99.49
CA VAL A 696 -6.70 17.77 98.44
C VAL A 696 -6.28 18.33 97.07
N LEU A 697 -5.99 19.63 96.98
CA LEU A 697 -5.52 20.25 95.73
C LEU A 697 -4.18 19.67 95.23
N LEU A 698 -3.26 19.33 96.13
CA LEU A 698 -2.02 18.64 95.77
C LEU A 698 -2.26 17.23 95.23
N ASN A 699 -3.20 16.49 95.81
CA ASN A 699 -3.59 15.17 95.30
C ASN A 699 -4.29 15.27 93.93
N GLU A 700 -5.16 16.26 93.72
CA GLU A 700 -5.77 16.53 92.41
C GLU A 700 -4.72 16.89 91.35
N GLN A 701 -3.73 17.73 91.69
CA GLN A 701 -2.62 18.06 90.79
C GLN A 701 -1.73 16.85 90.49
N ALA A 702 -1.43 16.01 91.48
CA ALA A 702 -0.68 14.77 91.29
C ALA A 702 -1.43 13.79 90.36
N GLN A 703 -2.75 13.67 90.53
CA GLN A 703 -3.60 12.83 89.68
C GLN A 703 -3.67 13.36 88.23
N GLN A 704 -3.79 14.68 88.04
CA GLN A 704 -3.73 15.30 86.71
C GLN A 704 -2.37 15.10 86.03
N LEU A 705 -1.26 15.18 86.78
CA LEU A 705 0.08 14.88 86.27
C LEU A 705 0.22 13.41 85.87
N GLN A 706 -0.34 12.48 86.66
CA GLN A 706 -0.33 11.05 86.33
C GLN A 706 -1.18 10.75 85.09
N GLU A 707 -2.35 11.38 84.92
CA GLU A 707 -3.13 11.28 83.68
C GLU A 707 -2.39 11.83 82.46
N LEU A 708 -1.70 12.97 82.60
CA LEU A 708 -0.88 13.53 81.53
C LEU A 708 0.29 12.62 81.17
N ASN A 709 0.94 12.00 82.16
CA ASN A 709 2.01 11.04 81.93
C ASN A 709 1.50 9.80 81.18
N ASN A 710 0.35 9.24 81.58
CA ASN A 710 -0.26 8.10 80.88
C ASN A 710 -0.66 8.46 79.44
N LYS A 711 -1.16 9.69 79.19
CA LYS A 711 -1.45 10.19 77.83
C LYS A 711 -0.16 10.35 77.00
N LEU A 712 0.92 10.83 77.61
CA LEU A 712 2.23 10.95 76.94
C LEU A 712 2.81 9.58 76.57
N GLU A 713 2.70 8.59 77.46
CA GLU A 713 3.13 7.21 77.21
C GLU A 713 2.32 6.55 76.09
N LEU A 714 1.00 6.75 76.05
CA LEU A 714 0.15 6.33 74.92
C LEU A 714 0.60 6.95 73.59
N TYR A 715 0.85 8.27 73.55
CA TYR A 715 1.36 8.92 72.34
C TYR A 715 2.76 8.42 71.94
N SER A 716 3.63 8.12 72.90
CA SER A 716 4.95 7.54 72.64
C SER A 716 4.86 6.14 72.04
N ASN A 717 3.91 5.32 72.50
CA ASN A 717 3.68 3.98 71.96
C ASN A 717 3.05 4.04 70.55
N GLU A 718 2.04 4.90 70.34
CA GLU A 718 1.51 5.14 68.99
C GLU A 718 2.57 5.63 68.00
N GLU A 719 3.50 6.48 68.45
CA GLU A 719 4.60 6.96 67.62
C GLU A 719 5.62 5.86 67.33
N ALA A 720 5.90 4.96 68.28
CA ALA A 720 6.71 3.77 68.04
C ALA A 720 6.07 2.84 66.98
N ASP A 721 4.76 2.59 67.09
CA ASP A 721 4.00 1.78 66.11
C ASP A 721 4.00 2.41 64.71
N LYS A 722 3.77 3.73 64.61
CA LYS A 722 3.85 4.48 63.34
C LYS A 722 5.25 4.34 62.73
N ASN A 723 6.31 4.47 63.53
CA ASN A 723 7.69 4.31 63.07
C ASN A 723 8.02 2.87 62.65
N GLN A 724 7.44 1.84 63.29
CA GLN A 724 7.55 0.45 62.83
C GLN A 724 6.88 0.27 61.46
N VAL A 725 5.65 0.75 61.28
CA VAL A 725 4.92 0.67 59.99
C VAL A 725 5.66 1.43 58.88
N LEU A 726 6.26 2.58 59.19
CA LEU A 726 7.13 3.31 58.26
C LEU A 726 8.38 2.50 57.89
N SER A 727 9.04 1.84 58.86
CA SER A 727 10.18 0.95 58.60
C SER A 727 9.81 -0.22 57.70
N GLU A 728 8.68 -0.90 57.95
CA GLU A 728 8.19 -2.00 57.12
C GLU A 728 7.81 -1.56 55.69
N THR A 729 7.19 -0.39 55.53
CA THR A 729 6.85 0.13 54.20
C THR A 729 8.08 0.57 53.42
N VAL A 730 9.07 1.20 54.07
CA VAL A 730 10.38 1.48 53.47
C VAL A 730 11.10 0.21 53.04
N LYS A 731 11.03 -0.86 53.86
CA LYS A 731 11.59 -2.17 53.50
C LYS A 731 10.92 -2.75 52.26
N ARG A 732 9.58 -2.83 52.20
CA ARG A 732 8.83 -3.30 51.02
C ARG A 732 9.11 -2.46 49.77
N LEU A 733 9.27 -1.14 49.91
CA LEU A 733 9.67 -0.25 48.81
C LEU A 733 11.09 -0.55 48.31
N SER A 734 12.02 -0.88 49.22
CA SER A 734 13.38 -1.28 48.85
C SER A 734 13.39 -2.61 48.09
N GLU A 735 12.58 -3.59 48.52
CA GLU A 735 12.41 -4.89 47.86
C GLU A 735 11.84 -4.70 46.45
N ALA A 736 10.74 -3.94 46.31
CA ALA A 736 10.16 -3.59 45.02
C ALA A 736 11.14 -2.87 44.08
N LYS A 737 11.98 -1.96 44.61
CA LYS A 737 13.06 -1.29 43.86
C LYS A 737 14.13 -2.27 43.37
N THR A 738 14.47 -3.31 44.14
CA THR A 738 15.40 -4.35 43.67
C THR A 738 14.78 -5.25 42.61
N GLU A 739 13.49 -5.59 42.72
CA GLU A 739 12.81 -6.42 41.73
C GLU A 739 12.60 -5.67 40.40
N LEU A 740 12.27 -4.37 40.45
CA LEU A 740 12.23 -3.51 39.26
C LEU A 740 13.58 -3.52 38.52
N ARG A 741 14.70 -3.47 39.26
CA ARG A 741 16.05 -3.58 38.66
C ARG A 741 16.31 -4.95 38.02
N ARG A 742 15.79 -6.06 38.58
CA ARG A 742 15.88 -7.38 37.92
C ARG A 742 15.06 -7.42 36.63
N LYS A 743 13.81 -6.95 36.66
CA LYS A 743 12.94 -6.91 35.47
C LYS A 743 13.53 -6.05 34.36
N ASP A 744 14.10 -4.90 34.70
CA ASP A 744 14.78 -4.04 33.75
C ASP A 744 16.04 -4.67 33.14
N GLN A 745 16.83 -5.44 33.92
CA GLN A 745 17.93 -6.26 33.38
C GLN A 745 17.42 -7.35 32.41
N SER A 746 16.34 -8.05 32.74
CA SER A 746 15.70 -9.03 31.85
C SER A 746 15.15 -8.39 30.57
N LEU A 747 14.55 -7.20 30.65
CA LEU A 747 14.09 -6.44 29.48
C LEU A 747 15.25 -6.05 28.57
N ARG A 748 16.40 -5.62 29.12
CA ARG A 748 17.60 -5.34 28.32
C ARG A 748 18.17 -6.59 27.65
N GLN A 749 18.08 -7.77 28.28
CA GLN A 749 18.45 -9.04 27.65
C GLN A 749 17.48 -9.40 26.51
N LEU A 750 16.17 -9.26 26.73
CA LEU A 750 15.14 -9.53 25.72
C LEU A 750 15.26 -8.60 24.51
N ASN A 751 15.53 -7.30 24.72
CA ASN A 751 15.77 -6.36 23.63
C ASN A 751 17.00 -6.73 22.80
N ARG A 752 18.09 -7.25 23.40
CA ARG A 752 19.25 -7.74 22.64
C ARG A 752 18.87 -8.92 21.74
N LEU A 753 18.10 -9.89 22.26
CA LEU A 753 17.59 -11.01 21.47
C LEU A 753 16.65 -10.54 20.34
N LEU A 754 15.81 -9.55 20.60
CA LEU A 754 14.94 -8.96 19.59
C LEU A 754 15.75 -8.26 18.48
N THR A 755 16.76 -7.44 18.83
CA THR A 755 17.65 -6.82 17.83
C THR A 755 18.44 -7.86 17.02
N GLN A 756 18.81 -8.99 17.62
CA GLN A 756 19.46 -10.10 16.91
C GLN A 756 18.50 -10.73 15.90
N LEU A 757 17.27 -11.05 16.31
CA LEU A 757 16.23 -11.59 15.42
C LEU A 757 15.86 -10.62 14.29
N GLU A 758 15.89 -9.30 14.52
CA GLU A 758 15.68 -8.28 13.48
C GLU A 758 16.84 -8.17 12.50
N GLN A 759 18.08 -8.41 12.94
CA GLN A 759 19.24 -8.53 12.04
C GLN A 759 19.17 -9.83 11.22
N ASP A 760 18.81 -10.95 11.84
CA ASP A 760 18.71 -12.24 11.17
C ASP A 760 17.55 -12.27 10.17
N LYS A 761 16.43 -11.62 10.50
CA LYS A 761 15.32 -11.36 9.56
C LYS A 761 15.73 -10.50 8.37
N ARG A 762 16.63 -9.52 8.55
CA ARG A 762 17.18 -8.72 7.43
C ARG A 762 18.10 -9.55 6.55
N ARG A 763 19.06 -10.27 7.14
CA ARG A 763 19.94 -11.20 6.42
C ARG A 763 19.18 -12.28 5.64
N LEU A 764 18.10 -12.81 6.22
CA LEU A 764 17.24 -13.78 5.52
C LEU A 764 16.48 -13.14 4.35
N LYS A 765 16.00 -11.89 4.49
CA LYS A 765 15.37 -11.16 3.38
C LYS A 765 16.35 -10.88 2.24
N GLU A 766 17.56 -10.43 2.57
CA GLU A 766 18.65 -10.21 1.61
C GLU A 766 18.96 -11.52 0.86
N SER A 767 19.16 -12.62 1.59
CA SER A 767 19.39 -13.94 0.99
C SER A 767 18.23 -14.46 0.13
N ILE A 768 16.98 -14.13 0.45
CA ILE A 768 15.82 -14.47 -0.38
C ILE A 768 15.82 -13.62 -1.64
N GLN A 769 16.07 -12.31 -1.54
CA GLN A 769 16.14 -11.42 -2.70
C GLN A 769 17.26 -11.83 -3.65
N ASP A 770 18.42 -12.23 -3.14
CA ASP A 770 19.54 -12.74 -3.94
C ASP A 770 19.18 -14.06 -4.64
N ALA A 771 18.46 -14.96 -3.96
CA ALA A 771 17.96 -16.19 -4.57
C ALA A 771 16.90 -15.95 -5.64
N GLU A 772 15.97 -15.01 -5.42
CA GLU A 772 14.97 -14.57 -6.41
C GLU A 772 15.63 -13.93 -7.63
N ASN A 773 16.65 -13.08 -7.41
CA ASN A 773 17.45 -12.47 -8.47
C ASN A 773 18.18 -13.55 -9.29
N ALA A 774 18.83 -14.52 -8.63
CA ALA A 774 19.50 -15.63 -9.29
C ALA A 774 18.54 -16.51 -10.11
N LEU A 775 17.34 -16.79 -9.58
CA LEU A 775 16.29 -17.51 -10.32
C LEU A 775 15.77 -16.69 -11.52
N CYS A 776 15.59 -15.38 -11.38
CA CYS A 776 15.19 -14.51 -12.48
C CYS A 776 16.25 -14.48 -13.60
N MET A 777 17.53 -14.43 -13.24
CA MET A 777 18.63 -14.51 -14.22
C MET A 777 18.67 -15.88 -14.91
N ALA A 778 18.54 -16.98 -14.16
CA ALA A 778 18.47 -18.32 -14.74
C ALA A 778 17.26 -18.53 -15.67
N GLU A 779 16.14 -17.85 -15.44
CA GLU A 779 14.98 -17.88 -16.35
C GLU A 779 15.23 -17.05 -17.62
N LYS A 780 15.85 -15.87 -17.49
CA LYS A 780 16.30 -15.08 -18.65
C LYS A 780 17.30 -15.84 -19.52
N ASP A 781 18.24 -16.57 -18.92
CA ASP A 781 19.22 -17.37 -19.67
C ASP A 781 18.54 -18.49 -20.48
N LYS A 782 17.48 -19.13 -19.94
CA LYS A 782 16.66 -20.09 -20.71
C LYS A 782 15.91 -19.43 -21.86
N GLU A 783 15.30 -18.26 -21.62
CA GLU A 783 14.60 -17.48 -22.67
C GLU A 783 15.57 -17.12 -23.81
N VAL A 784 16.80 -16.69 -23.47
CA VAL A 784 17.88 -16.44 -24.42
C VAL A 784 18.22 -17.72 -25.20
N ILE A 785 18.40 -18.88 -24.54
CA ILE A 785 18.63 -20.16 -25.21
C ILE A 785 17.48 -20.50 -26.17
N ILE A 786 16.21 -20.40 -25.74
CA ILE A 786 15.03 -20.64 -26.59
C ILE A 786 15.01 -19.71 -27.80
N SER A 787 15.31 -18.42 -27.63
CA SER A 787 15.34 -17.45 -28.72
C SER A 787 16.45 -17.77 -29.72
N HIS A 788 17.63 -18.18 -29.25
CA HIS A 788 18.75 -18.60 -30.08
C HIS A 788 18.42 -19.88 -30.86
N MET A 789 17.84 -20.89 -30.20
CA MET A 789 17.34 -22.13 -30.83
C MET A 789 16.40 -21.84 -32.00
N LYS A 790 15.38 -20.98 -31.78
CA LYS A 790 14.41 -20.58 -32.80
C LYS A 790 15.05 -19.79 -33.94
N SER A 791 16.06 -18.97 -33.66
CA SER A 791 16.84 -18.24 -34.68
C SER A 791 17.66 -19.20 -35.55
N VAL A 792 18.31 -20.19 -34.96
CA VAL A 792 19.03 -21.26 -35.68
C VAL A 792 18.05 -22.11 -36.50
N GLU A 793 16.89 -22.48 -35.95
CA GLU A 793 15.82 -23.17 -36.68
C GLU A 793 15.32 -22.35 -37.89
N ALA A 794 15.07 -21.05 -37.71
CA ALA A 794 14.60 -20.16 -38.77
C ALA A 794 15.65 -19.95 -39.87
N THR A 795 16.93 -19.87 -39.52
CA THR A 795 18.03 -19.81 -40.52
C THR A 795 18.20 -21.12 -41.27
N LEU A 796 18.04 -22.28 -40.62
CA LEU A 796 18.01 -23.59 -41.28
C LEU A 796 16.82 -23.71 -42.25
N HIS A 797 15.62 -23.28 -41.84
CA HIS A 797 14.47 -23.17 -42.75
C HIS A 797 14.77 -22.26 -43.94
N LYS A 798 15.38 -21.10 -43.72
CA LYS A 798 15.76 -20.19 -44.81
C LYS A 798 16.77 -20.84 -45.78
N VAL A 799 17.74 -21.62 -45.28
CA VAL A 799 18.68 -22.37 -46.13
C VAL A 799 17.97 -23.46 -46.95
N ARG A 800 17.03 -24.20 -46.35
CA ARG A 800 16.15 -25.16 -47.05
C ARG A 800 15.35 -24.47 -48.16
N ASP A 801 14.66 -23.39 -47.82
CA ASP A 801 13.78 -22.68 -48.74
C ASP A 801 14.56 -21.93 -49.84
N GLN A 802 15.84 -21.61 -49.60
CA GLN A 802 16.78 -21.06 -50.61
C GLN A 802 17.48 -22.15 -51.44
N THR A 803 17.45 -23.42 -51.06
CA THR A 803 18.00 -24.54 -51.85
C THR A 803 16.94 -25.30 -52.64
N LEU A 804 15.67 -25.20 -52.27
CA LEU A 804 14.50 -25.61 -53.07
C LEU A 804 14.31 -24.90 -54.44
N PRO A 805 14.61 -23.59 -54.65
CA PRO A 805 14.18 -22.86 -55.86
C PRO A 805 14.86 -23.31 -57.15
N SER A 806 15.96 -24.06 -57.06
CA SER A 806 16.69 -24.59 -58.23
C SER A 806 16.01 -25.80 -58.89
N ARG A 807 14.70 -26.06 -58.67
CA ARG A 807 13.98 -27.17 -59.32
C ARG A 807 12.49 -26.89 -59.55
N THR A 808 12.19 -26.30 -60.71
CA THR A 808 10.85 -26.34 -61.32
C THR A 808 10.88 -27.18 -62.61
N ALA A 809 11.43 -28.39 -62.51
CA ALA A 809 11.36 -29.43 -63.55
C ALA A 809 11.65 -30.82 -62.97
N ALA A 810 11.20 -31.87 -63.67
CA ALA A 810 11.36 -33.29 -63.35
C ALA A 810 10.71 -33.74 -62.02
N THR A 811 9.42 -34.08 -62.12
CA THR A 811 8.73 -35.04 -61.23
C THR A 811 9.41 -36.41 -61.20
N ARG A 812 9.17 -37.16 -60.12
CA ARG A 812 9.35 -38.62 -59.99
C ARG A 812 10.80 -39.14 -59.99
N ASN A 813 11.29 -39.50 -58.80
CA ASN A 813 11.86 -40.82 -58.49
C ASN A 813 12.29 -40.89 -57.01
N ASP A 814 11.98 -42.02 -56.37
CA ASP A 814 12.33 -42.31 -54.98
C ASP A 814 13.84 -42.41 -54.79
N PHE A 815 14.38 -41.64 -53.83
CA PHE A 815 15.73 -41.83 -53.29
C PHE A 815 15.71 -41.58 -51.78
N THR A 816 15.23 -42.57 -51.04
CA THR A 816 15.40 -42.62 -49.57
C THR A 816 16.83 -43.06 -49.24
N LEU A 817 17.76 -42.10 -49.16
CA LEU A 817 19.03 -42.33 -48.48
C LEU A 817 18.75 -42.63 -46.99
N GLN A 818 19.00 -43.85 -46.56
CA GLN A 818 19.02 -44.18 -45.13
C GLN A 818 20.27 -43.58 -44.48
N LEU A 819 20.15 -42.34 -44.00
CA LEU A 819 21.10 -41.81 -43.02
C LEU A 819 20.73 -42.28 -41.59
N PRO A 820 21.70 -42.29 -40.66
CA PRO A 820 21.51 -42.90 -39.35
C PRO A 820 20.30 -42.30 -38.63
N LYS A 821 19.41 -43.18 -38.18
CA LYS A 821 18.35 -42.81 -37.24
C LYS A 821 19.02 -42.39 -35.94
N LEU A 822 19.26 -41.09 -35.76
CA LEU A 822 19.52 -40.52 -34.44
C LEU A 822 18.24 -40.73 -33.63
N HIS A 823 18.24 -41.77 -32.80
CA HIS A 823 17.18 -42.06 -31.85
C HIS A 823 17.03 -40.86 -30.91
N LEU A 824 15.96 -40.07 -31.09
CA LEU A 824 15.63 -38.90 -30.26
C LEU A 824 15.20 -39.27 -28.82
N GLU A 825 15.46 -40.51 -28.40
CA GLU A 825 15.06 -41.10 -27.12
C GLU A 825 15.93 -40.63 -25.95
N THR A 826 17.06 -39.95 -26.20
CA THR A 826 17.96 -39.44 -25.15
C THR A 826 17.34 -38.35 -24.25
N PHE A 827 16.19 -37.77 -24.64
CA PHE A 827 15.42 -36.85 -23.80
C PHE A 827 14.39 -37.54 -22.89
N ALA A 828 14.38 -38.88 -22.80
CA ALA A 828 13.50 -39.67 -21.95
C ALA A 828 13.86 -39.65 -20.44
N VAL A 829 14.35 -38.51 -19.92
CA VAL A 829 14.41 -38.27 -18.47
C VAL A 829 13.07 -37.66 -18.04
N GLU A 830 12.35 -38.37 -17.19
CA GLU A 830 10.90 -38.20 -16.95
C GLU A 830 10.43 -36.82 -16.43
N GLY A 831 11.35 -35.92 -16.06
CA GLY A 831 11.05 -34.54 -15.63
C GLY A 831 11.23 -33.44 -16.70
N LEU A 832 11.70 -33.76 -17.91
CA LEU A 832 12.01 -32.77 -18.97
C LEU A 832 11.01 -32.75 -20.13
N LYS A 833 10.07 -33.71 -20.17
CA LYS A 833 9.14 -33.90 -21.28
C LYS A 833 8.16 -32.73 -21.39
N GLY A 834 8.22 -31.98 -22.49
CA GLY A 834 7.32 -30.85 -22.77
C GLY A 834 7.80 -29.46 -22.32
N ARG A 835 9.03 -29.33 -21.79
CA ARG A 835 9.60 -28.02 -21.47
C ARG A 835 9.95 -27.19 -22.74
N PRO A 836 9.74 -25.87 -22.77
CA PRO A 836 9.93 -25.05 -23.98
C PRO A 836 11.34 -25.12 -24.59
N GLU A 837 12.38 -25.21 -23.77
CA GLU A 837 13.78 -25.36 -24.17
C GLU A 837 13.99 -26.65 -24.97
N VAL A 838 13.41 -27.76 -24.49
CA VAL A 838 13.51 -29.08 -25.11
C VAL A 838 12.72 -29.14 -26.42
N VAL A 839 11.56 -28.48 -26.48
CA VAL A 839 10.77 -28.36 -27.70
C VAL A 839 11.52 -27.55 -28.77
N ALA A 840 12.15 -26.43 -28.40
CA ALA A 840 12.96 -25.63 -29.32
C ALA A 840 14.21 -26.38 -29.82
N PHE A 841 14.89 -27.12 -28.94
CA PHE A 841 16.00 -28.02 -29.32
C PHE A 841 15.56 -29.09 -30.32
N GLN A 842 14.43 -29.76 -30.08
CA GLN A 842 13.92 -30.80 -30.96
C GLN A 842 13.47 -30.26 -32.33
N ALA A 843 12.90 -29.05 -32.36
CA ALA A 843 12.52 -28.38 -33.60
C ALA A 843 13.76 -28.01 -34.45
N MET A 844 14.76 -27.38 -33.83
CA MET A 844 16.03 -27.05 -34.47
C MET A 844 16.78 -28.28 -35.00
N ILE A 845 16.86 -29.37 -34.22
CA ILE A 845 17.46 -30.65 -34.67
C ILE A 845 16.70 -31.23 -35.87
N ARG A 846 15.36 -31.19 -35.86
CA ARG A 846 14.55 -31.69 -36.99
C ARG A 846 14.81 -30.88 -38.26
N SER A 847 14.83 -29.55 -38.16
CA SER A 847 15.13 -28.67 -39.31
C SER A 847 16.57 -28.80 -39.81
N PHE A 848 17.52 -29.10 -38.93
CA PHE A 848 18.89 -29.47 -39.33
C PHE A 848 18.93 -30.78 -40.13
N MET A 849 18.24 -31.82 -39.66
CA MET A 849 18.17 -33.12 -40.36
C MET A 849 17.52 -32.98 -41.75
N ASP A 850 16.48 -32.16 -41.89
CA ASP A 850 15.83 -31.88 -43.17
C ASP A 850 16.79 -31.17 -44.16
N VAL A 851 17.54 -30.16 -43.70
CA VAL A 851 18.59 -29.49 -44.51
C VAL A 851 19.70 -30.46 -44.88
N TYR A 852 20.13 -31.31 -43.95
CA TYR A 852 21.16 -32.31 -44.19
C TYR A 852 20.73 -33.30 -45.29
N GLN A 853 19.54 -33.89 -45.20
CA GLN A 853 19.05 -34.82 -46.23
C GLN A 853 18.88 -34.14 -47.59
N LEU A 854 18.42 -32.88 -47.62
CA LEU A 854 18.35 -32.10 -48.85
C LEU A 854 19.74 -31.90 -49.47
N ALA A 855 20.75 -31.59 -48.67
CA ALA A 855 22.14 -31.47 -49.12
C ALA A 855 22.70 -32.80 -49.65
N SER A 856 22.50 -33.92 -48.94
CA SER A 856 22.89 -35.26 -49.42
C SER A 856 22.24 -35.60 -50.75
N SER A 857 20.92 -35.35 -50.91
CA SER A 857 20.20 -35.62 -52.16
C SER A 857 20.73 -34.76 -53.34
N ARG A 858 21.21 -33.55 -53.05
CA ARG A 858 21.81 -32.65 -54.04
C ARG A 858 23.22 -33.09 -54.44
N ILE A 859 24.01 -33.59 -53.50
CA ILE A 859 25.32 -34.22 -53.76
C ILE A 859 25.12 -35.46 -54.64
N ASP A 860 24.20 -36.36 -54.30
CA ASP A 860 23.86 -37.55 -55.12
C ASP A 860 23.38 -37.20 -56.54
N LYS A 861 22.70 -36.07 -56.71
CA LYS A 861 22.29 -35.58 -58.04
C LYS A 861 23.50 -35.04 -58.81
N LEU A 862 24.35 -34.22 -58.18
CA LEU A 862 25.56 -33.68 -58.79
C LEU A 862 26.57 -34.79 -59.16
N VAL A 863 26.74 -35.81 -58.33
CA VAL A 863 27.57 -36.98 -58.64
C VAL A 863 27.04 -37.73 -59.86
N ARG A 864 25.72 -37.89 -59.98
CA ARG A 864 25.09 -38.47 -61.18
C ARG A 864 25.20 -37.59 -62.42
N GLU A 865 25.08 -36.27 -62.28
CA GLU A 865 25.29 -35.32 -63.38
C GLU A 865 26.75 -35.36 -63.86
N VAL A 866 27.73 -35.37 -62.97
CA VAL A 866 29.16 -35.53 -63.30
C VAL A 866 29.43 -36.88 -63.97
N ALA A 867 28.85 -37.98 -63.47
CA ALA A 867 28.95 -39.29 -64.10
C ALA A 867 28.32 -39.30 -65.51
N SER A 868 27.17 -38.64 -65.69
CA SER A 868 26.53 -38.53 -67.01
C SER A 868 27.33 -37.65 -67.96
N HIS A 869 27.95 -36.56 -67.49
CA HIS A 869 28.87 -35.74 -68.29
C HIS A 869 30.16 -36.50 -68.64
N ALA A 870 30.66 -37.38 -67.76
CA ALA A 870 31.77 -38.26 -68.07
C ALA A 870 31.40 -39.28 -69.16
N ALA A 871 30.19 -39.86 -69.10
CA ALA A 871 29.66 -40.75 -70.13
C ALA A 871 29.49 -40.02 -71.48
N LEU A 872 28.83 -38.86 -71.49
CA LEU A 872 28.66 -38.02 -72.69
C LEU A 872 30.00 -37.56 -73.29
N LYS A 873 31.01 -37.31 -72.44
CA LYS A 873 32.37 -37.01 -72.89
C LYS A 873 33.06 -38.22 -73.51
N SER A 874 32.89 -39.43 -72.97
CA SER A 874 33.37 -40.66 -73.62
C SER A 874 32.64 -40.96 -74.92
N GLU A 875 31.34 -40.67 -75.00
CA GLU A 875 30.49 -40.89 -76.18
C GLU A 875 30.82 -39.90 -77.30
N LEU A 876 31.12 -38.64 -76.95
CA LEU A 876 31.74 -37.65 -77.86
C LEU A 876 33.13 -38.08 -78.31
N GLN A 877 33.97 -38.66 -77.44
CA GLN A 877 35.28 -39.19 -77.86
C GLN A 877 35.14 -40.38 -78.81
N THR A 878 34.15 -41.27 -78.65
CA THR A 878 33.89 -42.35 -79.62
C THR A 878 33.27 -41.84 -80.92
N ASN A 879 32.42 -40.81 -80.89
CA ASN A 879 31.87 -40.22 -82.11
C ASN A 879 32.92 -39.43 -82.91
N CYS A 880 33.83 -38.71 -82.25
CA CYS A 880 34.99 -38.10 -82.91
C CYS A 880 35.95 -39.14 -83.54
N LEU A 881 36.02 -40.35 -82.98
CA LEU A 881 36.76 -41.46 -83.60
C LEU A 881 36.02 -41.99 -84.83
N HIS A 882 34.70 -42.16 -84.79
CA HIS A 882 33.92 -42.56 -85.97
C HIS A 882 33.89 -41.50 -87.08
N GLU A 883 33.85 -40.20 -86.78
CA GLU A 883 34.00 -39.15 -87.81
C GLU A 883 35.38 -39.21 -88.50
N SER A 884 36.43 -39.62 -87.77
CA SER A 884 37.77 -39.81 -88.33
C SER A 884 37.92 -41.05 -89.24
N GLU A 885 37.00 -42.01 -89.15
CA GLU A 885 36.93 -43.17 -90.05
C GLU A 885 36.06 -42.91 -91.30
N SER A 886 35.03 -42.06 -91.21
CA SER A 886 34.18 -41.68 -92.34
C SER A 886 34.82 -40.69 -93.34
N LEU A 887 36.04 -40.22 -93.09
CA LEU A 887 36.86 -39.41 -94.00
C LEU A 887 37.89 -40.23 -94.81
N LYS A 888 37.71 -41.55 -94.90
CA LYS A 888 38.47 -42.46 -95.78
C LYS A 888 37.55 -43.31 -96.65
N LEU A 889 36.92 -42.68 -97.65
CA LEU A 889 36.32 -43.31 -98.82
C LEU A 889 36.44 -42.38 -100.03
#